data_AF-A0A5J5TJY4-F1
#
_entry.id   AF-A0A5J5TJY4-F1
#
_cell.length_a   1.000
_cell.length_b   1.000
_cell.length_c   1.000
_cell.angle_alpha   90.00
_cell.angle_beta   90.00
_cell.angle_gamma   90.00
#
_symmetry.space_group_name_H-M   'P 1'
#
loop_
_entity.id
_entity.type
_entity.pdbx_description
1 polymer ?
#
loop_
_entity_poly.entity_id
_entity_poly.type
_entity_poly.pdbx_seq_one_letter_code
_entity_poly.pdbx_strand_id
1 'polypeptide(L)'
;MALLSFSRSFTLLSSPFHFFSSRSIRRRRSFVCSLSTATDVRSRSAVLWFKHDLRLDDHPALSAAETHRFVLPLYVFDRRILSRYSDDMLELLLFALEDLRNSLKEQGSNLMIQYGCAENVIKELVKEVKATDVFIEEEVEYEMRQLIGVVKKTLETSSSLDWNLDIVMWRTPFYDVKNLKELPASYNDFKKQKLLPTSPLLPATLPVVETELDWGPLPTFSDLKEFIKEKLGKPEESWNLMKEMPAEVLLKENLSKSSETIPKSLNDKSIEQRRRDKSVFVTRKGDIVGGGTNTLLNALAAYLRYLEGTARDDWQEVHERLRNAETREGASFTSLFGPALCLGIISRRRVHYEAIKYEKERNAGFLSPFGYSAASVAAAADAVCSMEWFWLLALKSQVSNEGLYSIRIWRWRGHLIQYTVVGLEGPAILLVHGFGAFLEHYRDNINAIAEHGNHVWGITLLGFGQSEKPNIVYTELLWAEMLRDFIIEVVGEPVHLVGNSIGGYFVSIVASLWPSLVKSVILMNTAGNVIPEFSSHRFTSERQTSAAARLGAQLLLFYLRLNIRNTLKNFYPTKTNRADDWLINEMLRASYDPGVTVVLESIFSFDLSIPLNYLLEGYEEKVLILQGMKDPLLDSKAKLAILKEHCTGLAIRELDAGHCPHDEQPQKVNSIVCEWVVAVERKLTANSYS
;
A
#
# COMPACT_ATOMS: atom_id res chain seq x y z
N MET A 1 4.85 -63.03 37.26
CA MET A 1 4.89 -63.74 35.96
C MET A 1 5.72 -62.85 35.02
N ALA A 2 7.04 -63.02 34.87
CA ALA A 2 7.75 -64.13 34.20
C ALA A 2 7.38 -64.13 32.68
N LEU A 3 8.24 -63.91 31.67
CA LEU A 3 9.69 -64.13 31.45
C LEU A 3 10.19 -63.24 30.27
N LEU A 4 11.39 -62.63 30.35
CA LEU A 4 12.64 -62.91 29.59
C LEU A 4 12.61 -62.52 28.08
N SER A 5 13.64 -61.96 27.43
CA SER A 5 15.09 -62.12 27.60
C SER A 5 15.94 -61.00 26.96
N PHE A 6 17.15 -60.86 27.50
CA PHE A 6 18.33 -60.09 27.09
C PHE A 6 18.94 -60.42 25.71
N SER A 7 19.68 -59.47 25.10
CA SER A 7 21.16 -59.48 24.88
C SER A 7 21.54 -58.49 23.75
N ARG A 8 22.24 -57.38 24.04
CA ARG A 8 23.72 -57.15 23.97
C ARG A 8 24.38 -57.16 22.58
N SER A 9 25.05 -56.02 22.31
CA SER A 9 26.25 -55.81 21.50
C SER A 9 26.10 -55.68 19.97
N PHE A 10 26.59 -54.59 19.38
CA PHE A 10 27.74 -54.61 18.46
C PHE A 10 28.23 -53.19 18.09
N THR A 11 29.52 -53.15 17.77
CA THR A 11 30.46 -52.06 17.57
C THR A 11 30.35 -51.30 16.25
N LEU A 12 30.72 -50.01 16.33
CA LEU A 12 31.37 -49.10 15.37
C LEU A 12 31.82 -49.67 14.00
N LEU A 13 31.47 -48.94 12.91
CA LEU A 13 32.37 -48.53 11.81
C LEU A 13 31.69 -47.51 10.84
N SER A 14 32.26 -46.29 10.77
CA SER A 14 32.47 -45.38 9.62
C SER A 14 31.42 -45.31 8.47
N SER A 15 30.68 -44.21 8.23
CA SER A 15 31.05 -42.89 7.61
C SER A 15 30.20 -42.66 6.33
N PRO A 16 30.04 -41.45 5.76
CA PRO A 16 29.96 -40.10 6.33
C PRO A 16 28.68 -39.34 5.87
N PHE A 17 28.03 -38.61 6.78
CA PHE A 17 27.08 -37.56 6.40
C PHE A 17 27.86 -36.26 6.12
N HIS A 18 27.70 -35.71 4.92
CA HIS A 18 28.18 -34.38 4.55
C HIS A 18 27.42 -33.32 5.37
N PHE A 19 27.98 -32.91 6.49
CA PHE A 19 27.67 -31.65 7.15
C PHE A 19 28.29 -30.51 6.34
N PHE A 20 27.47 -29.64 5.75
CA PHE A 20 27.93 -28.32 5.34
C PHE A 20 28.20 -27.48 6.60
N SER A 21 29.46 -27.46 6.98
CA SER A 21 30.03 -26.63 8.04
C SER A 21 29.83 -25.14 7.74
N SER A 22 29.12 -24.46 8.65
CA SER A 22 29.20 -23.02 8.88
C SER A 22 30.65 -22.61 9.19
N ARG A 23 31.41 -22.20 8.17
CA ARG A 23 32.68 -21.47 8.36
C ARG A 23 32.94 -20.52 7.20
N SER A 24 32.71 -19.23 7.47
CA SER A 24 33.54 -18.15 6.95
C SER A 24 33.34 -16.89 7.82
N ILE A 25 33.78 -16.97 9.09
CA ILE A 25 34.23 -15.75 9.79
C ILE A 25 35.58 -15.43 9.17
N ARG A 26 35.58 -14.62 8.10
CA ARG A 26 36.82 -14.01 7.59
C ARG A 26 37.27 -12.97 8.61
N ARG A 27 38.52 -13.09 9.04
CA ARG A 27 39.25 -12.11 9.86
C ARG A 27 39.07 -10.72 9.26
N ARG A 28 38.32 -9.84 9.96
CA ARG A 28 38.29 -8.39 9.70
C ARG A 28 39.74 -7.86 9.86
N ARG A 29 40.34 -7.36 8.79
CA ARG A 29 41.59 -6.61 8.86
C ARG A 29 41.28 -5.25 9.49
N SER A 30 42.02 -4.89 10.54
CA SER A 30 41.93 -3.60 11.20
C SER A 30 42.42 -2.49 10.26
N PHE A 31 41.60 -1.45 10.09
CA PHE A 31 41.92 -0.25 9.34
C PHE A 31 42.99 0.58 10.06
N VAL A 32 44.05 0.99 9.36
CA VAL A 32 45.01 2.00 9.83
C VAL A 32 44.87 3.21 8.91
N CYS A 33 44.16 4.23 9.37
CA CYS A 33 44.14 5.55 8.74
C CYS A 33 45.03 6.48 9.55
N SER A 34 46.15 6.91 8.97
CA SER A 34 46.97 7.97 9.55
C SER A 34 46.24 9.30 9.42
N LEU A 35 45.68 9.80 10.52
CA LEU A 35 45.05 11.12 10.62
C LEU A 35 46.09 12.15 11.07
N SER A 36 46.26 13.21 10.28
CA SER A 36 46.78 14.48 10.80
C SER A 36 45.61 15.28 11.36
N THR A 37 45.83 15.87 12.53
CA THR A 37 44.87 16.70 13.26
C THR A 37 44.82 18.09 12.65
N ALA A 38 43.84 18.33 11.78
CA ALA A 38 43.40 19.68 11.44
C ALA A 38 41.92 19.64 11.03
N THR A 39 41.11 20.52 11.61
CA THR A 39 39.72 20.78 11.27
C THR A 39 39.62 21.34 9.86
N ASP A 40 39.51 20.45 8.87
CA ASP A 40 39.22 20.79 7.48
C ASP A 40 37.88 20.17 7.08
N VAL A 41 36.98 20.96 6.50
CA VAL A 41 35.64 20.54 6.05
C VAL A 41 35.76 19.38 5.03
N ARG A 42 36.92 19.24 4.39
CA ARG A 42 37.30 18.16 3.46
C ARG A 42 37.78 16.85 4.13
N SER A 43 37.50 16.65 5.42
CA SER A 43 37.81 15.40 6.16
C SER A 43 36.58 14.58 6.58
N ARG A 44 35.37 15.07 6.29
CA ARG A 44 34.10 14.43 6.70
C ARG A 44 33.77 13.20 5.85
N SER A 45 33.26 12.15 6.49
CA SER A 45 32.74 10.94 5.85
C SER A 45 31.23 10.84 6.09
N ALA A 46 30.47 10.34 5.12
CA ALA A 46 29.03 10.17 5.27
C ALA A 46 28.57 8.75 4.92
N VAL A 47 27.48 8.30 5.53
CA VAL A 47 26.70 7.13 5.09
C VAL A 47 25.40 7.61 4.48
N LEU A 48 25.12 7.21 3.24
CA LEU A 48 23.83 7.45 2.60
C LEU A 48 23.06 6.14 2.52
N TRP A 49 21.96 6.04 3.27
CA TRP A 49 21.16 4.83 3.31
C TRP A 49 19.99 4.91 2.32
N PHE A 50 20.08 4.08 1.27
CA PHE A 50 19.05 3.87 0.27
C PHE A 50 17.98 2.91 0.79
N LYS A 51 16.70 3.27 0.57
CA LYS A 51 15.52 2.44 0.86
C LYS A 51 14.64 2.32 -0.39
N HIS A 52 13.94 3.40 -0.71
CA HIS A 52 12.99 3.48 -1.80
C HIS A 52 13.37 4.52 -2.86
N ASP A 53 14.45 5.30 -2.71
CA ASP A 53 14.89 6.26 -3.74
C ASP A 53 16.15 5.74 -4.48
N LEU A 54 16.01 4.69 -5.29
CA LEU A 54 17.11 3.91 -5.88
C LEU A 54 17.68 4.52 -7.17
N ARG A 55 18.05 5.81 -7.15
CA ARG A 55 18.62 6.51 -8.32
C ARG A 55 19.74 7.48 -7.94
N LEU A 56 20.53 7.87 -8.95
CA LEU A 56 21.50 8.97 -8.84
C LEU A 56 20.99 10.31 -9.38
N ASP A 57 20.10 10.26 -10.38
CA ASP A 57 19.43 11.44 -10.93
C ASP A 57 18.51 12.07 -9.89
N ASP A 58 18.41 13.40 -9.89
CA ASP A 58 17.44 14.12 -9.08
C ASP A 58 17.40 13.71 -7.59
N HIS A 59 18.58 13.58 -6.97
CA HIS A 59 18.72 13.00 -5.63
C HIS A 59 19.35 13.99 -4.62
N PRO A 60 18.54 14.74 -3.85
CA PRO A 60 19.01 15.80 -2.94
C PRO A 60 20.07 15.38 -1.93
N ALA A 61 19.97 14.16 -1.38
CA ALA A 61 20.97 13.70 -0.41
C ALA A 61 22.35 13.50 -1.02
N LEU A 62 22.43 13.09 -2.30
CA LEU A 62 23.70 12.91 -2.99
C LEU A 62 24.32 14.28 -3.28
N SER A 63 23.50 15.25 -3.71
CA SER A 63 23.96 16.64 -3.88
C SER A 63 24.44 17.26 -2.57
N ALA A 64 23.79 16.97 -1.43
CA ALA A 64 24.25 17.43 -0.12
C ALA A 64 25.54 16.70 0.32
N ALA A 65 25.64 15.40 0.03
CA ALA A 65 26.77 14.56 0.40
C ALA A 65 28.04 14.82 -0.46
N GLU A 66 27.92 15.43 -1.64
CA GLU A 66 29.04 15.78 -2.56
C GLU A 66 30.16 16.58 -1.88
N THR A 67 29.84 17.32 -0.81
CA THR A 67 30.81 18.08 -0.02
C THR A 67 31.72 17.23 0.89
N HIS A 68 31.38 15.96 1.09
CA HIS A 68 32.14 15.05 1.95
C HIS A 68 33.34 14.46 1.21
N ARG A 69 34.38 14.10 1.96
CA ARG A 69 35.57 13.42 1.39
C ARG A 69 35.24 12.02 0.91
N PHE A 70 34.36 11.34 1.63
CA PHE A 70 33.95 9.98 1.36
C PHE A 70 32.45 9.84 1.67
N VAL A 71 31.72 9.21 0.76
CA VAL A 71 30.31 8.85 0.95
C VAL A 71 30.22 7.36 0.75
N LEU A 72 29.57 6.66 1.69
CA LEU A 72 29.24 5.25 1.60
C LEU A 72 27.75 5.08 1.22
N PRO A 73 27.43 4.84 -0.06
CA PRO A 73 26.11 4.38 -0.48
C PRO A 73 25.83 3.00 0.13
N LEU A 74 24.74 2.88 0.87
CA LEU A 74 24.36 1.65 1.57
C LEU A 74 22.94 1.25 1.23
N TYR A 75 22.74 -0.02 0.88
CA TYR A 75 21.44 -0.67 0.87
C TYR A 75 21.45 -1.85 1.85
N VAL A 76 20.41 -1.93 2.70
CA VAL A 76 20.26 -3.00 3.69
C VAL A 76 19.03 -3.83 3.37
N PHE A 77 19.24 -5.12 3.09
CA PHE A 77 18.19 -6.12 2.99
C PHE A 77 17.65 -6.43 4.39
N ASP A 78 16.65 -5.64 4.79
CA ASP A 78 15.93 -5.79 6.06
C ASP A 78 14.61 -6.53 5.85
N ARG A 79 14.39 -7.62 6.59
CA ARG A 79 13.18 -8.46 6.46
C ARG A 79 11.89 -7.65 6.63
N ARG A 80 11.89 -6.64 7.50
CA ARG A 80 10.71 -5.79 7.77
C ARG A 80 10.31 -4.96 6.55
N ILE A 81 11.25 -4.65 5.67
CA ILE A 81 11.00 -3.94 4.41
C ILE A 81 10.59 -4.95 3.34
N LEU A 82 11.38 -6.02 3.18
CA LEU A 82 11.21 -6.99 2.09
C LEU A 82 9.94 -7.83 2.19
N SER A 83 9.46 -8.13 3.40
CA SER A 83 8.23 -8.93 3.61
C SER A 83 6.98 -8.27 3.02
N ARG A 84 7.06 -6.99 2.67
CA ARG A 84 5.96 -6.19 2.14
C ARG A 84 5.92 -6.18 0.61
N TYR A 85 7.01 -6.59 -0.04
CA TYR A 85 7.11 -6.59 -1.48
C TYR A 85 6.49 -7.85 -2.07
N SER A 86 5.77 -7.69 -3.17
CA SER A 86 5.40 -8.81 -4.04
C SER A 86 6.64 -9.37 -4.74
N ASP A 87 6.49 -10.56 -5.33
CA ASP A 87 7.56 -11.16 -6.12
C ASP A 87 8.00 -10.25 -7.28
N ASP A 88 7.07 -9.59 -7.96
CA ASP A 88 7.40 -8.63 -9.03
C ASP A 88 8.19 -7.42 -8.51
N MET A 89 7.86 -6.92 -7.32
CA MET A 89 8.59 -5.83 -6.67
C MET A 89 9.99 -6.25 -6.23
N LEU A 90 10.16 -7.48 -5.74
CA LEU A 90 11.46 -8.05 -5.39
C LEU A 90 12.35 -8.24 -6.63
N GLU A 91 11.77 -8.71 -7.75
CA GLU A 91 12.50 -8.79 -9.02
C GLU A 91 12.94 -7.40 -9.48
N LEU A 92 12.02 -6.43 -9.51
CA LEU A 92 12.31 -5.06 -9.91
C LEU A 92 13.37 -4.42 -9.00
N LEU A 93 13.32 -4.67 -7.69
CA LEU A 93 14.31 -4.21 -6.72
C LEU A 93 15.72 -4.69 -7.09
N LEU A 94 15.88 -5.97 -7.44
CA LEU A 94 17.19 -6.53 -7.80
C LEU A 94 17.76 -5.82 -9.04
N PHE A 95 16.94 -5.60 -10.07
CA PHE A 95 17.36 -4.84 -11.26
C PHE A 95 17.73 -3.40 -10.92
N ALA A 96 16.95 -2.74 -10.06
CA ALA A 96 17.23 -1.37 -9.63
C ALA A 96 18.55 -1.26 -8.86
N LEU A 97 18.82 -2.20 -7.95
CA LEU A 97 20.07 -2.22 -7.18
C LEU A 97 21.29 -2.55 -8.03
N GLU A 98 21.14 -3.44 -9.03
CA GLU A 98 22.19 -3.72 -10.00
C GLU A 98 22.55 -2.47 -10.81
N ASP A 99 21.54 -1.76 -11.34
CA ASP A 99 21.75 -0.53 -12.09
C ASP A 99 22.35 0.59 -11.23
N LEU A 100 21.83 0.81 -10.02
CA LEU A 100 22.35 1.80 -9.08
C LEU A 100 23.82 1.51 -8.74
N ARG A 101 24.15 0.23 -8.49
CA ARG A 101 25.52 -0.19 -8.20
C ARG A 101 26.45 0.04 -9.38
N ASN A 102 26.02 -0.27 -10.60
CA ASN A 102 26.82 -0.04 -11.81
C ASN A 102 27.01 1.46 -12.07
N SER A 103 25.95 2.26 -11.92
CA SER A 103 26.00 3.72 -12.05
C SER A 103 26.96 4.35 -11.04
N LEU A 104 26.98 3.87 -9.80
CA LEU A 104 27.95 4.32 -8.79
C LEU A 104 29.39 3.94 -9.15
N LYS A 105 29.62 2.74 -9.71
CA LYS A 105 30.94 2.29 -10.17
C LYS A 105 31.47 3.12 -11.33
N GLU A 106 30.62 3.53 -12.26
CA GLU A 106 31.00 4.42 -13.35
C GLU A 106 31.48 5.79 -12.84
N GLN A 107 31.00 6.24 -11.67
CA GLN A 107 31.46 7.45 -10.99
C GLN A 107 32.66 7.21 -10.05
N GLY A 108 33.24 6.01 -10.01
CA GLY A 108 34.36 5.67 -9.12
C GLY A 108 33.97 5.45 -7.65
N SER A 109 32.69 5.22 -7.38
CA SER A 109 32.14 4.77 -6.09
C SER A 109 31.59 3.34 -6.20
N ASN A 110 30.79 2.87 -5.25
CA ASN A 110 30.10 1.57 -5.32
C ASN A 110 28.92 1.55 -4.33
N LEU A 111 28.03 0.56 -4.47
CA LEU A 111 26.93 0.32 -3.53
C LEU A 111 27.31 -0.78 -2.54
N MET A 112 27.28 -0.46 -1.25
CA MET A 112 27.43 -1.42 -0.15
C MET A 112 26.12 -2.19 0.04
N ILE A 113 26.19 -3.51 -0.03
CA ILE A 113 25.05 -4.42 0.16
C ILE A 113 25.24 -5.20 1.47
N GLN A 114 24.26 -5.10 2.36
CA GLN A 114 24.27 -5.79 3.65
C GLN A 114 22.93 -6.45 3.96
N TYR A 115 22.95 -7.46 4.82
CA TYR A 115 21.76 -8.15 5.33
C TYR A 115 21.61 -7.94 6.82
N GLY A 116 20.36 -7.87 7.29
CA GLY A 116 20.03 -7.86 8.71
C GLY A 116 19.21 -6.65 9.11
N CYS A 117 19.20 -6.36 10.41
CA CYS A 117 18.48 -5.20 10.95
C CYS A 117 19.24 -3.91 10.61
N ALA A 118 18.57 -2.99 9.94
CA ALA A 118 19.15 -1.71 9.50
C ALA A 118 19.89 -0.96 10.62
N GLU A 119 19.33 -0.90 11.83
CA GLU A 119 19.91 -0.23 12.99
C GLU A 119 21.28 -0.78 13.40
N ASN A 120 21.48 -2.09 13.28
CA ASN A 120 22.73 -2.74 13.64
C ASN A 120 23.78 -2.53 12.55
N VAL A 121 23.39 -2.76 11.29
CA VAL A 121 24.25 -2.60 10.12
C VAL A 121 24.75 -1.17 10.00
N ILE A 122 23.84 -0.18 10.06
CA ILE A 122 24.19 1.24 9.94
C ILE A 122 25.10 1.65 11.10
N LYS A 123 24.82 1.23 12.33
CA LYS A 123 25.67 1.51 13.49
C LYS A 123 27.10 0.97 13.33
N GLU A 124 27.25 -0.25 12.81
CA GLU A 124 28.58 -0.83 12.56
C GLU A 124 29.33 -0.04 11.48
N LEU A 125 28.68 0.26 10.36
CA LEU A 125 29.31 0.97 9.24
C LEU A 125 29.67 2.42 9.58
N VAL A 126 28.83 3.12 10.36
CA VAL A 126 29.13 4.47 10.85
C VAL A 126 30.44 4.49 11.65
N LYS A 127 30.67 3.47 12.49
CA LYS A 127 31.92 3.32 13.24
C LYS A 127 33.10 2.98 12.34
N GLU A 128 32.89 2.06 11.42
CA GLU A 128 33.94 1.56 10.52
C GLU A 128 34.51 2.67 9.63
N VAL A 129 33.64 3.49 9.04
CA VAL A 129 34.04 4.56 8.11
C VAL A 129 34.21 5.93 8.78
N LYS A 130 34.06 5.97 10.11
CA LYS A 130 34.08 7.19 10.93
C LYS A 130 33.15 8.28 10.38
N ALA A 131 31.92 7.91 10.05
CA ALA A 131 30.97 8.83 9.43
C ALA A 131 30.56 9.94 10.40
N THR A 132 30.64 11.19 9.94
CA THR A 132 30.14 12.37 10.65
C THR A 132 28.66 12.62 10.35
N ASP A 133 28.15 12.10 9.23
CA ASP A 133 26.80 12.37 8.75
C ASP A 133 26.13 11.07 8.26
N VAL A 134 24.86 10.87 8.62
CA VAL A 134 24.03 9.78 8.10
C VAL A 134 22.80 10.38 7.44
N PHE A 135 22.71 10.20 6.13
CA PHE A 135 21.59 10.67 5.32
C PHE A 135 20.49 9.61 5.27
N ILE A 136 19.29 10.00 5.72
CA ILE A 136 18.11 9.13 5.79
C ILE A 136 16.93 9.81 5.10
N GLU A 137 16.32 9.12 4.13
CA GLU A 137 15.10 9.61 3.47
C GLU A 137 13.92 9.64 4.46
N GLU A 138 13.18 10.74 4.46
CA GLU A 138 11.96 10.96 5.22
C GLU A 138 10.79 10.12 4.67
N GLU A 139 10.05 9.46 5.56
CA GLU A 139 9.00 8.50 5.21
C GLU A 139 7.68 8.85 5.90
N VAL A 140 6.56 8.57 5.23
CA VAL A 140 5.20 8.74 5.80
C VAL A 140 4.61 7.44 6.32
N GLU A 141 5.07 6.30 5.82
CA GLU A 141 4.57 4.98 6.20
C GLU A 141 4.92 4.66 7.65
N TYR A 142 3.92 4.19 8.41
CA TYR A 142 4.05 4.04 9.85
C TYR A 142 5.20 3.11 10.24
N GLU A 143 5.25 1.90 9.67
CA GLU A 143 6.30 0.91 9.97
C GLU A 143 7.69 1.40 9.57
N MET A 144 7.81 2.10 8.44
CA MET A 144 9.08 2.64 7.98
C MET A 144 9.57 3.76 8.90
N ARG A 145 8.66 4.61 9.39
CA ARG A 145 8.95 5.60 10.42
C ARG A 145 9.37 4.97 11.75
N GLN A 146 8.73 3.86 12.15
CA GLN A 146 9.15 3.12 13.35
C GLN A 146 10.58 2.58 13.17
N LEU A 147 10.87 1.96 12.02
CA LEU A 147 12.19 1.44 11.70
C LEU A 147 13.25 2.55 11.70
N ILE A 148 12.98 3.69 11.05
CA ILE A 148 13.85 4.88 11.09
C ILE A 148 14.03 5.37 12.53
N GLY A 149 12.96 5.40 13.34
CA GLY A 149 13.04 5.77 14.75
C GLY A 149 13.99 4.88 15.56
N VAL A 150 13.96 3.56 15.31
CA VAL A 150 14.88 2.59 15.93
C VAL A 150 16.33 2.84 15.48
N VAL A 151 16.55 3.10 14.19
CA VAL A 151 17.88 3.46 13.65
C VAL A 151 18.40 4.71 14.34
N LYS A 152 17.60 5.80 14.38
CA LYS A 152 17.97 7.06 15.02
C LYS A 152 18.34 6.88 16.48
N LYS A 153 17.46 6.24 17.27
CA LYS A 153 17.71 5.97 18.68
C LYS A 153 18.98 5.14 18.90
N THR A 154 19.24 4.17 18.03
CA THR A 154 20.44 3.31 18.10
C THR A 154 21.72 4.08 17.82
N LEU A 155 21.68 5.04 16.89
CA LEU A 155 22.80 5.93 16.60
C LEU A 155 23.03 6.94 17.73
N GLU A 156 21.96 7.57 18.24
CA GLU A 156 22.02 8.54 19.34
C GLU A 156 22.52 7.94 20.67
N THR A 157 22.11 6.70 20.97
CA THR A 157 22.53 5.99 22.20
C THR A 157 23.91 5.34 22.10
N SER A 158 24.58 5.42 20.96
CA SER A 158 25.92 4.86 20.78
C SER A 158 26.96 5.73 21.48
N SER A 159 27.11 5.57 22.79
CA SER A 159 28.07 6.23 23.70
C SER A 159 29.55 5.98 23.39
N SER A 160 29.86 5.37 22.25
CA SER A 160 31.17 4.87 21.85
C SER A 160 31.75 5.57 20.62
N LEU A 161 31.21 6.70 20.21
CA LEU A 161 31.76 7.50 19.11
C LEU A 161 32.63 8.60 19.73
N ASP A 162 33.88 8.69 19.29
CA ASP A 162 34.82 9.73 19.72
C ASP A 162 34.57 11.07 18.99
N TRP A 163 33.49 11.19 18.21
CA TRP A 163 33.16 12.34 17.37
C TRP A 163 31.63 12.56 17.28
N ASN A 164 31.23 13.75 16.84
CA ASN A 164 29.82 14.12 16.66
C ASN A 164 29.25 13.50 15.38
N LEU A 165 28.08 12.87 15.51
CA LEU A 165 27.33 12.27 14.41
C LEU A 165 26.03 13.04 14.19
N ASP A 166 25.86 13.58 12.98
CA ASP A 166 24.65 14.27 12.55
C ASP A 166 23.76 13.33 11.73
N ILE A 167 22.47 13.25 12.07
CA ILE A 167 21.48 12.52 11.29
C ILE A 167 20.72 13.52 10.41
N VAL A 168 20.94 13.42 9.09
CA VAL A 168 20.36 14.34 8.11
C VAL A 168 19.17 13.69 7.43
N MET A 169 17.97 14.14 7.81
CA MET A 169 16.74 13.74 7.12
C MET A 169 16.62 14.51 5.80
N TRP A 170 16.26 13.82 4.72
CA TRP A 170 16.11 14.45 3.41
C TRP A 170 14.83 13.99 2.69
N ARG A 171 14.42 14.77 1.68
CA ARG A 171 13.26 14.48 0.81
C ARG A 171 13.52 15.02 -0.60
N THR A 172 12.78 14.53 -1.59
CA THR A 172 12.75 15.07 -2.96
C THR A 172 11.54 16.01 -3.10
N PRO A 173 11.67 17.33 -2.84
CA PRO A 173 10.53 18.24 -2.88
C PRO A 173 10.05 18.42 -4.32
N PHE A 174 8.82 18.01 -4.61
CA PHE A 174 8.19 18.34 -5.89
C PHE A 174 7.74 19.81 -5.90
N TYR A 175 7.16 20.28 -4.80
CA TYR A 175 6.78 21.67 -4.57
C TYR A 175 7.64 22.28 -3.44
N ASP A 176 7.93 23.59 -3.53
CA ASP A 176 8.61 24.32 -2.46
C ASP A 176 7.64 24.65 -1.30
N VAL A 177 7.31 23.63 -0.51
CA VAL A 177 6.48 23.76 0.69
C VAL A 177 7.36 24.05 1.90
N LYS A 178 7.41 25.33 2.29
CA LYS A 178 8.22 25.80 3.44
C LYS A 178 7.67 25.35 4.79
N ASN A 179 6.35 25.40 4.97
CA ASN A 179 5.69 25.03 6.21
C ASN A 179 4.51 24.09 5.95
N LEU A 180 4.62 22.86 6.41
CA LEU A 180 3.56 21.84 6.25
C LEU A 180 2.26 22.21 6.98
N LYS A 181 2.34 23.00 8.06
CA LYS A 181 1.14 23.47 8.78
C LYS A 181 0.31 24.45 7.96
N GLU A 182 0.94 25.17 7.04
CA GLU A 182 0.29 26.11 6.13
C GLU A 182 -0.22 25.45 4.84
N LEU A 183 0.01 24.14 4.66
CA LEU A 183 -0.52 23.41 3.52
C LEU A 183 -2.05 23.50 3.52
N PRO A 184 -2.69 23.91 2.41
CA PRO A 184 -4.14 24.00 2.33
C PRO A 184 -4.84 22.70 2.72
N ALA A 185 -6.04 22.82 3.29
CA ALA A 185 -6.85 21.66 3.61
C ALA A 185 -7.33 20.94 2.35
N SER A 186 -7.68 21.68 1.28
CA SER A 186 -8.21 21.09 0.04
C SER A 186 -7.24 21.17 -1.13
N TYR A 187 -7.32 20.19 -2.03
CA TYR A 187 -6.53 20.19 -3.27
C TYR A 187 -6.84 21.39 -4.16
N ASN A 188 -8.11 21.82 -4.19
CA ASN A 188 -8.51 22.99 -4.97
C ASN A 188 -7.80 24.26 -4.47
N ASP A 189 -7.72 24.46 -3.15
CA ASP A 189 -7.01 25.60 -2.58
C ASP A 189 -5.50 25.49 -2.77
N PHE A 190 -4.95 24.28 -2.70
CA PHE A 190 -3.57 24.01 -3.09
C PHE A 190 -3.29 24.42 -4.55
N LYS A 191 -4.16 24.07 -5.50
CA LYS A 191 -4.03 24.49 -6.90
C LYS A 191 -4.18 26.01 -7.07
N LYS A 192 -5.02 26.68 -6.26
CA LYS A 192 -5.16 28.16 -6.28
C LYS A 192 -3.89 28.88 -5.85
N GLN A 193 -3.04 28.26 -5.02
CA GLN A 193 -1.74 28.83 -4.65
C GLN A 193 -0.74 28.87 -5.81
N LYS A 194 -0.99 28.13 -6.91
CA LYS A 194 -0.16 28.11 -8.12
C LYS A 194 1.33 27.85 -7.84
N LEU A 195 1.62 26.99 -6.86
CA LEU A 195 2.99 26.58 -6.57
C LEU A 195 3.58 25.91 -7.81
N LEU A 196 4.74 26.42 -8.24
CA LEU A 196 5.46 25.85 -9.37
C LEU A 196 6.24 24.61 -8.91
N PRO A 197 6.16 23.50 -9.64
CA PRO A 197 7.06 22.37 -9.43
C PRO A 197 8.51 22.80 -9.54
N THR A 198 9.37 22.28 -8.66
CA THR A 198 10.80 22.54 -8.74
C THR A 198 11.42 21.79 -9.92
N SER A 199 12.55 22.28 -10.44
CA SER A 199 13.28 21.58 -11.50
C SER A 199 14.07 20.38 -10.93
N PRO A 200 14.22 19.29 -11.70
CA PRO A 200 15.11 18.21 -11.32
C PRO A 200 16.54 18.71 -11.07
N LEU A 201 17.19 18.15 -10.06
CA LEU A 201 18.58 18.43 -9.72
C LEU A 201 19.51 17.71 -10.71
N LEU A 202 20.67 18.30 -10.94
CA LEU A 202 21.74 17.63 -11.69
C LEU A 202 22.29 16.45 -10.86
N PRO A 203 22.68 15.34 -11.50
CA PRO A 203 23.36 14.24 -10.82
C PRO A 203 24.61 14.73 -10.09
N ALA A 204 24.75 14.38 -8.82
CA ALA A 204 25.93 14.71 -8.03
C ALA A 204 27.15 13.89 -8.48
N THR A 205 28.35 14.47 -8.37
CA THR A 205 29.59 13.73 -8.64
C THR A 205 30.20 13.29 -7.32
N LEU A 206 30.09 12.01 -6.99
CA LEU A 206 30.68 11.51 -5.75
C LEU A 206 32.22 11.50 -5.83
N PRO A 207 32.92 11.75 -4.70
CA PRO A 207 34.37 11.65 -4.66
C PRO A 207 34.82 10.22 -4.95
N VAL A 208 35.78 10.07 -5.86
CA VAL A 208 36.42 8.79 -6.15
C VAL A 208 37.29 8.39 -4.96
N VAL A 209 37.00 7.24 -4.36
CA VAL A 209 37.78 6.74 -3.21
C VAL A 209 38.13 5.27 -3.40
N GLU A 210 39.42 5.01 -3.63
CA GLU A 210 39.97 3.65 -3.56
C GLU A 210 39.92 3.17 -2.10
N THR A 211 38.96 2.29 -1.81
CA THR A 211 38.77 1.72 -0.47
C THR A 211 38.73 0.20 -0.55
N GLU A 212 39.49 -0.47 0.32
CA GLU A 212 39.47 -1.93 0.52
C GLU A 212 38.25 -2.37 1.37
N LEU A 213 37.05 -1.88 1.05
CA LEU A 213 35.81 -2.31 1.72
C LEU A 213 35.23 -3.55 1.04
N ASP A 214 34.68 -4.48 1.83
CA ASP A 214 33.88 -5.57 1.29
C ASP A 214 32.47 -5.05 0.99
N TRP A 215 32.22 -4.72 -0.28
CA TRP A 215 30.97 -4.12 -0.74
C TRP A 215 29.77 -5.08 -0.73
N GLY A 216 29.98 -6.38 -0.47
CA GLY A 216 28.93 -7.41 -0.48
C GLY A 216 28.42 -7.77 -1.90
N PRO A 217 28.02 -9.01 -2.16
CA PRO A 217 27.41 -9.41 -3.43
C PRO A 217 25.95 -8.95 -3.53
N LEU A 218 25.44 -8.76 -4.75
CA LEU A 218 24.00 -8.64 -4.97
C LEU A 218 23.34 -10.03 -4.82
N PRO A 219 22.22 -10.14 -4.10
CA PRO A 219 21.47 -11.39 -4.02
C PRO A 219 20.93 -11.85 -5.36
N THR A 220 20.66 -13.15 -5.46
CA THR A 220 19.67 -13.68 -6.39
C THR A 220 18.25 -13.57 -5.80
N PHE A 221 17.23 -13.67 -6.65
CA PHE A 221 15.84 -13.73 -6.21
C PHE A 221 15.58 -14.88 -5.22
N SER A 222 16.21 -16.03 -5.44
CA SER A 222 16.12 -17.18 -4.53
C SER A 222 16.71 -16.87 -3.15
N ASP A 223 17.87 -16.21 -3.10
CA ASP A 223 18.50 -15.81 -1.84
C ASP A 223 17.59 -14.90 -1.02
N LEU A 224 16.89 -13.95 -1.68
CA LEU A 224 15.92 -13.08 -1.02
C LEU A 224 14.72 -13.86 -0.47
N LYS A 225 14.15 -14.79 -1.25
CA LYS A 225 13.01 -15.60 -0.80
C LYS A 225 13.39 -16.50 0.37
N GLU A 226 14.57 -17.09 0.36
CA GLU A 226 15.09 -17.87 1.50
C GLU A 226 15.27 -16.99 2.73
N PHE A 227 15.91 -15.82 2.56
CA PHE A 227 16.10 -14.86 3.65
C PHE A 227 14.78 -14.39 4.27
N ILE A 228 13.74 -14.17 3.47
CA ILE A 228 12.41 -13.81 3.98
C ILE A 228 11.81 -15.00 4.76
N LYS A 229 11.87 -16.22 4.23
CA LYS A 229 11.25 -17.43 4.82
C LYS A 229 11.84 -17.88 6.15
N GLU A 230 13.14 -17.70 6.38
CA GLU A 230 13.85 -18.22 7.57
C GLU A 230 13.28 -17.79 8.94
N LYS A 231 12.32 -16.86 9.00
CA LYS A 231 11.64 -16.47 10.25
C LYS A 231 10.13 -16.68 10.26
N LEU A 232 9.50 -17.04 9.14
CA LEU A 232 8.05 -17.13 9.09
C LEU A 232 7.55 -18.32 9.90
N GLY A 233 6.58 -18.08 10.77
CA GLY A 233 5.85 -19.15 11.45
C GLY A 233 4.87 -19.85 10.51
N LYS A 234 4.49 -21.11 10.80
CA LYS A 234 3.45 -21.85 10.04
C LYS A 234 2.13 -21.08 9.81
N PRO A 235 1.61 -20.26 10.75
CA PRO A 235 0.39 -19.46 10.51
C PRO A 235 0.60 -18.37 9.45
N GLU A 236 1.78 -17.72 9.44
CA GLU A 236 2.11 -16.66 8.48
C GLU A 236 2.26 -17.21 7.06
N GLU A 237 2.71 -18.45 6.89
CA GLU A 237 2.74 -19.12 5.58
C GLU A 237 1.33 -19.31 4.99
N SER A 238 0.36 -19.73 5.79
CA SER A 238 -1.03 -19.91 5.34
C SER A 238 -1.69 -18.58 4.93
N TRP A 239 -1.37 -17.48 5.61
CA TRP A 239 -1.93 -16.17 5.32
C TRP A 239 -1.30 -15.54 4.09
N ASN A 240 0.01 -15.72 3.89
CA ASN A 240 0.66 -15.27 2.67
C ASN A 240 0.12 -15.96 1.42
N LEU A 241 -0.24 -17.25 1.50
CA LEU A 241 -0.93 -17.93 0.40
C LEU A 241 -2.29 -17.28 0.07
N MET A 242 -3.03 -16.81 1.08
CA MET A 242 -4.31 -16.11 0.85
C MET A 242 -4.11 -14.76 0.15
N LYS A 243 -2.98 -14.09 0.37
CA LYS A 243 -2.64 -12.81 -0.26
C LYS A 243 -2.37 -12.97 -1.76
N GLU A 244 -1.73 -14.06 -2.16
CA GLU A 244 -1.35 -14.35 -3.56
C GLU A 244 -2.55 -14.71 -4.44
N MET A 245 -3.61 -15.30 -3.87
CA MET A 245 -4.82 -15.66 -4.63
C MET A 245 -5.72 -14.44 -4.87
N PRO A 246 -6.07 -14.10 -6.13
CA PRO A 246 -7.04 -13.07 -6.44
C PRO A 246 -8.45 -13.47 -5.97
N ALA A 247 -9.21 -12.50 -5.47
CA ALA A 247 -10.58 -12.72 -5.00
C ALA A 247 -11.50 -13.26 -6.11
N GLU A 248 -11.29 -12.83 -7.35
CA GLU A 248 -12.04 -13.32 -8.52
C GLU A 248 -11.86 -14.82 -8.74
N VAL A 249 -10.66 -15.36 -8.50
CA VAL A 249 -10.37 -16.79 -8.66
C VAL A 249 -11.10 -17.59 -7.58
N LEU A 250 -10.96 -17.16 -6.32
CA LEU A 250 -11.65 -17.78 -5.19
C LEU A 250 -13.18 -17.73 -5.34
N LEU A 251 -13.70 -16.59 -5.80
CA LEU A 251 -15.12 -16.44 -6.05
C LEU A 251 -15.60 -17.39 -7.15
N LYS A 252 -14.87 -17.48 -8.28
CA LYS A 252 -15.20 -18.44 -9.36
C LYS A 252 -15.17 -19.89 -8.88
N GLU A 253 -14.20 -20.26 -8.04
CA GLU A 253 -14.13 -21.58 -7.42
C GLU A 253 -15.30 -21.85 -6.47
N ASN A 254 -15.73 -20.87 -5.68
CA ASN A 254 -16.88 -21.02 -4.79
C ASN A 254 -18.20 -21.08 -5.57
N LEU A 255 -18.33 -20.33 -6.66
CA LEU A 255 -19.49 -20.34 -7.54
C LEU A 255 -19.59 -21.63 -8.38
N SER A 256 -18.46 -22.29 -8.67
CA SER A 256 -18.42 -23.54 -9.46
C SER A 256 -18.61 -24.80 -8.63
N LYS A 257 -18.51 -24.75 -7.28
CA LYS A 257 -18.79 -25.88 -6.38
C LYS A 257 -20.24 -26.41 -6.45
N SER A 258 -21.13 -25.82 -7.25
CA SER A 258 -22.45 -26.35 -7.60
C SER A 258 -22.50 -27.19 -8.90
N SER A 259 -21.37 -27.37 -9.61
CA SER A 259 -21.24 -28.37 -10.68
C SER A 259 -19.90 -29.11 -10.57
N GLU A 260 -19.95 -30.44 -10.48
CA GLU A 260 -18.76 -31.29 -10.51
C GLU A 260 -18.02 -31.14 -11.84
N THR A 261 -17.10 -30.19 -11.88
CA THR A 261 -15.98 -30.21 -12.82
C THR A 261 -14.77 -29.67 -12.09
N ILE A 262 -13.91 -30.59 -11.65
CA ILE A 262 -12.54 -30.29 -11.22
C ILE A 262 -11.92 -29.41 -12.31
N PRO A 263 -11.47 -28.19 -12.02
CA PRO A 263 -10.67 -27.45 -12.96
C PRO A 263 -9.41 -28.31 -13.19
N LYS A 264 -9.19 -28.74 -14.43
CA LYS A 264 -7.85 -29.19 -14.82
C LYS A 264 -6.90 -28.12 -14.31
N SER A 265 -5.93 -28.53 -13.50
CA SER A 265 -4.80 -27.70 -13.11
C SER A 265 -4.47 -26.83 -14.30
N LEU A 266 -4.50 -25.51 -14.12
CA LEU A 266 -3.92 -24.58 -15.08
C LEU A 266 -2.54 -25.17 -15.34
N ASN A 267 -2.41 -25.82 -16.49
CA ASN A 267 -1.12 -26.19 -17.00
C ASN A 267 -0.48 -24.83 -17.11
N ASP A 268 0.45 -24.59 -16.18
CA ASP A 268 1.54 -23.67 -16.30
C ASP A 268 2.26 -24.10 -17.58
N LYS A 269 1.64 -23.78 -18.72
CA LYS A 269 2.38 -23.58 -19.95
C LYS A 269 3.23 -22.42 -19.56
N SER A 270 4.44 -22.76 -19.12
CA SER A 270 5.62 -21.94 -19.21
C SER A 270 5.60 -21.35 -20.62
N ILE A 271 4.92 -20.23 -20.77
CA ILE A 271 5.36 -19.18 -21.67
C ILE A 271 6.64 -18.75 -20.97
N GLU A 272 7.71 -19.51 -21.20
CA GLU A 272 9.05 -18.93 -21.24
C GLU A 272 8.96 -17.90 -22.36
N GLN A 273 8.42 -16.73 -22.00
CA GLN A 273 8.56 -15.54 -22.78
C GLN A 273 10.07 -15.38 -22.81
N ARG A 274 10.70 -15.78 -23.92
CA ARG A 274 12.13 -15.59 -24.14
C ARG A 274 12.42 -14.18 -23.67
N ARG A 275 13.12 -14.05 -22.54
CA ARG A 275 13.65 -12.77 -22.07
C ARG A 275 14.38 -12.22 -23.28
N ARG A 276 13.80 -11.21 -23.94
CA ARG A 276 14.55 -10.46 -24.92
C ARG A 276 15.62 -9.80 -24.09
N ASP A 277 16.90 -10.08 -24.35
CA ASP A 277 18.07 -9.56 -23.61
C ASP A 277 18.16 -8.00 -23.56
N LYS A 278 17.11 -7.29 -23.99
CA LYS A 278 16.98 -5.83 -24.09
C LYS A 278 15.57 -5.30 -23.77
N SER A 279 14.65 -6.11 -23.24
CA SER A 279 13.30 -5.63 -22.88
C SER A 279 13.36 -4.71 -21.66
N VAL A 280 12.55 -3.65 -21.66
CA VAL A 280 12.34 -2.79 -20.48
C VAL A 280 11.38 -3.43 -19.47
N PHE A 281 10.68 -4.51 -19.83
CA PHE A 281 9.75 -5.22 -18.97
C PHE A 281 10.46 -6.39 -18.29
N VAL A 282 11.14 -6.10 -17.20
CA VAL A 282 12.16 -6.99 -16.61
C VAL A 282 11.60 -8.10 -15.70
N THR A 283 10.37 -7.93 -15.21
CA THR A 283 9.70 -8.90 -14.33
C THR A 283 9.16 -10.09 -15.13
N ARG A 284 8.88 -11.22 -14.47
CA ARG A 284 8.29 -12.40 -15.12
C ARG A 284 6.93 -12.14 -15.74
N LYS A 285 6.09 -11.31 -15.11
CA LYS A 285 4.78 -10.89 -15.67
C LYS A 285 4.94 -9.98 -16.89
N GLY A 286 6.05 -9.23 -16.96
CA GLY A 286 6.39 -8.36 -18.06
C GLY A 286 5.45 -7.15 -18.22
N ASP A 287 4.68 -6.82 -17.20
CA ASP A 287 3.73 -5.70 -17.18
C ASP A 287 4.29 -4.42 -16.54
N ILE A 288 5.50 -4.49 -15.98
CA ILE A 288 6.13 -3.40 -15.25
C ILE A 288 7.39 -2.93 -15.98
N VAL A 289 7.50 -1.62 -16.19
CA VAL A 289 8.71 -0.97 -16.71
C VAL A 289 9.78 -1.03 -15.61
N GLY A 290 10.93 -1.59 -15.93
CA GLY A 290 12.06 -1.70 -15.01
C GLY A 290 13.41 -1.48 -15.65
N GLY A 291 14.45 -1.87 -14.94
CA GLY A 291 15.84 -1.51 -15.24
C GLY A 291 16.24 -0.18 -14.59
N GLY A 292 17.25 0.46 -15.15
CA GLY A 292 17.82 1.70 -14.60
C GLY A 292 17.08 2.98 -14.93
N THR A 293 17.48 4.08 -14.28
CA THR A 293 16.90 5.42 -14.49
C THR A 293 16.89 5.81 -15.97
N ASN A 294 17.98 5.56 -16.71
CA ASN A 294 18.07 5.87 -18.15
C ASN A 294 17.10 5.04 -18.99
N THR A 295 16.96 3.76 -18.68
CA THR A 295 16.02 2.86 -19.35
C THR A 295 14.58 3.33 -19.13
N LEU A 296 14.24 3.70 -17.89
CA LEU A 296 12.94 4.26 -17.53
C LEU A 296 12.66 5.59 -18.24
N LEU A 297 13.64 6.50 -18.32
CA LEU A 297 13.50 7.77 -19.04
C LEU A 297 13.24 7.54 -20.54
N ASN A 298 13.91 6.56 -21.14
CA ASN A 298 13.66 6.18 -22.52
C ASN A 298 12.25 5.58 -22.72
N ALA A 299 11.81 4.71 -21.80
CA ALA A 299 10.44 4.17 -21.83
C ALA A 299 9.39 5.25 -21.58
N LEU A 300 9.65 6.21 -20.69
CA LEU A 300 8.79 7.37 -20.48
C LEU A 300 8.71 8.22 -21.75
N ALA A 301 9.83 8.44 -22.45
CA ALA A 301 9.83 9.16 -23.72
C ALA A 301 8.98 8.46 -24.79
N ALA A 302 8.97 7.13 -24.81
CA ALA A 302 8.09 6.32 -25.67
C ALA A 302 6.61 6.45 -25.24
N TYR A 303 6.32 6.41 -23.94
CA TYR A 303 4.97 6.56 -23.38
C TYR A 303 4.34 7.92 -23.73
N LEU A 304 5.11 9.01 -23.56
CA LEU A 304 4.67 10.38 -23.89
C LEU A 304 4.41 10.56 -25.40
N ARG A 305 4.96 9.67 -26.24
CA ARG A 305 4.84 9.68 -27.71
C ARG A 305 4.07 8.48 -28.24
N TYR A 306 3.15 7.93 -27.45
CA TYR A 306 2.43 6.68 -27.74
C TYR A 306 1.81 6.61 -29.15
N LEU A 307 1.25 7.71 -29.63
CA LEU A 307 0.58 7.76 -30.93
C LEU A 307 1.47 8.34 -32.05
N GLU A 308 2.76 8.56 -31.77
CA GLU A 308 3.75 8.88 -32.80
C GLU A 308 4.30 7.57 -33.37
N GLY A 309 4.28 7.44 -34.70
CA GLY A 309 4.88 6.28 -35.36
C GLY A 309 6.38 6.21 -35.07
N THR A 310 6.89 5.04 -34.69
CA THR A 310 8.30 4.82 -34.38
C THR A 310 8.82 3.54 -35.05
N ALA A 311 10.03 3.63 -35.59
CA ALA A 311 10.78 2.48 -36.12
C ALA A 311 11.64 1.79 -35.05
N ARG A 312 11.62 2.28 -33.79
CA ARG A 312 12.40 1.72 -32.71
C ARG A 312 11.66 0.57 -32.02
N ASP A 313 12.25 -0.62 -32.03
CA ASP A 313 11.66 -1.82 -31.43
C ASP A 313 11.35 -1.66 -29.93
N ASP A 314 12.21 -0.97 -29.18
CA ASP A 314 12.05 -0.73 -27.75
C ASP A 314 10.83 0.16 -27.44
N TRP A 315 10.54 1.15 -28.29
CA TRP A 315 9.36 1.99 -28.16
C TRP A 315 8.08 1.27 -28.59
N GLN A 316 8.15 0.45 -29.65
CA GLN A 316 7.01 -0.37 -30.08
C GLN A 316 6.56 -1.34 -28.98
N GLU A 317 7.49 -1.92 -28.23
CA GLU A 317 7.20 -2.76 -27.08
C GLU A 317 6.45 -1.98 -25.99
N VAL A 318 6.91 -0.77 -25.64
CA VAL A 318 6.21 0.09 -24.66
C VAL A 318 4.81 0.45 -25.15
N HIS A 319 4.64 0.77 -26.43
CA HIS A 319 3.33 1.09 -27.02
C HIS A 319 2.37 -0.10 -26.98
N GLU A 320 2.86 -1.32 -27.21
CA GLU A 320 2.07 -2.55 -27.09
C GLU A 320 1.63 -2.80 -25.65
N ARG A 321 2.54 -2.69 -24.70
CA ARG A 321 2.23 -2.89 -23.27
C ARG A 321 1.27 -1.82 -22.74
N LEU A 322 1.43 -0.58 -23.20
CA LEU A 322 0.49 0.51 -22.91
C LEU A 322 -0.93 0.13 -23.35
N ARG A 323 -1.13 -0.31 -24.59
CA ARG A 323 -2.46 -0.75 -25.09
C ARG A 323 -3.09 -1.81 -24.21
N ASN A 324 -2.29 -2.79 -23.80
CA ASN A 324 -2.78 -3.91 -22.99
C ASN A 324 -3.10 -3.48 -21.55
N ALA A 325 -2.36 -2.50 -21.01
CA ALA A 325 -2.55 -1.97 -19.66
C ALA A 325 -3.63 -0.87 -19.56
N GLU A 326 -4.08 -0.31 -20.68
CA GLU A 326 -5.03 0.81 -20.73
C GLU A 326 -6.47 0.36 -20.48
N THR A 327 -6.81 0.10 -19.21
CA THR A 327 -8.17 -0.28 -18.79
C THR A 327 -9.17 0.88 -18.86
N ARG A 328 -8.67 2.10 -18.66
CA ARG A 328 -9.37 3.39 -18.90
C ARG A 328 -8.33 4.44 -19.23
N GLU A 329 -8.75 5.55 -19.85
CA GLU A 329 -7.85 6.61 -20.29
C GLU A 329 -6.88 7.08 -19.19
N GLY A 330 -5.59 6.89 -19.43
CA GLY A 330 -4.47 7.27 -18.56
C GLY A 330 -4.13 6.27 -17.45
N ALA A 331 -4.86 5.17 -17.31
CA ALA A 331 -4.60 4.17 -16.25
C ALA A 331 -3.32 3.37 -16.51
N SER A 332 -2.92 3.25 -17.78
CA SER A 332 -1.69 2.55 -18.18
C SER A 332 -0.45 3.12 -17.50
N PHE A 333 -0.39 4.45 -17.25
CA PHE A 333 0.80 5.06 -16.65
C PHE A 333 1.11 4.47 -15.28
N THR A 334 0.10 4.41 -14.40
CA THR A 334 0.28 3.92 -13.03
C THR A 334 0.59 2.42 -13.02
N SER A 335 -0.04 1.65 -13.92
CA SER A 335 0.23 0.22 -14.07
C SER A 335 1.69 -0.05 -14.49
N LEU A 336 2.16 0.65 -15.52
CA LEU A 336 3.47 0.42 -16.12
C LEU A 336 4.64 1.02 -15.29
N PHE A 337 4.47 2.24 -14.77
CA PHE A 337 5.55 3.00 -14.12
C PHE A 337 5.40 3.12 -12.59
N GLY A 338 4.23 2.78 -12.03
CA GLY A 338 3.94 2.90 -10.59
C GLY A 338 4.94 2.15 -9.69
N PRO A 339 5.25 0.87 -9.95
CA PRO A 339 6.26 0.12 -9.19
C PRO A 339 7.64 0.77 -9.20
N ALA A 340 8.06 1.30 -10.34
CA ALA A 340 9.34 1.98 -10.49
C ALA A 340 9.40 3.33 -9.77
N LEU A 341 8.27 4.05 -9.72
CA LEU A 341 8.10 5.25 -8.89
C LEU A 341 8.11 4.90 -7.39
N CYS A 342 7.56 3.75 -7.00
CA CYS A 342 7.58 3.28 -5.60
C CYS A 342 8.98 2.89 -5.13
N LEU A 343 9.83 2.37 -6.03
CA LEU A 343 11.26 2.12 -5.79
C LEU A 343 12.15 3.32 -6.15
N GLY A 344 11.54 4.46 -6.52
CA GLY A 344 12.22 5.73 -6.74
C GLY A 344 13.31 5.68 -7.81
N ILE A 345 13.27 4.68 -8.69
CA ILE A 345 14.19 4.53 -9.83
C ILE A 345 14.11 5.74 -10.77
N ILE A 346 12.94 6.40 -10.78
CA ILE A 346 12.70 7.71 -11.38
C ILE A 346 11.91 8.59 -10.40
N SER A 347 12.22 9.89 -10.35
CA SER A 347 11.52 10.81 -9.46
C SER A 347 10.18 11.28 -10.04
N ARG A 348 9.20 11.51 -9.16
CA ARG A 348 7.93 12.17 -9.53
C ARG A 348 8.18 13.50 -10.25
N ARG A 349 9.12 14.29 -9.73
CA ARG A 349 9.54 15.59 -10.28
C ARG A 349 10.13 15.45 -11.68
N ARG A 350 10.93 14.42 -11.93
CA ARG A 350 11.56 14.13 -13.22
C ARG A 350 10.52 13.71 -14.25
N VAL A 351 9.58 12.83 -13.90
CA VAL A 351 8.46 12.46 -14.77
C VAL A 351 7.68 13.70 -15.20
N HIS A 352 7.29 14.53 -14.23
CA HIS A 352 6.55 15.77 -14.52
C HIS A 352 7.36 16.71 -15.43
N TYR A 353 8.65 16.88 -15.15
CA TYR A 353 9.53 17.71 -15.97
C TYR A 353 9.57 17.25 -17.43
N GLU A 354 9.76 15.95 -17.69
CA GLU A 354 9.79 15.41 -19.05
C GLU A 354 8.42 15.53 -19.76
N ALA A 355 7.32 15.30 -19.05
CA ALA A 355 5.97 15.47 -19.59
C ALA A 355 5.72 16.93 -20.04
N ILE A 356 6.02 17.91 -19.19
CA ILE A 356 5.85 19.34 -19.50
C ILE A 356 6.84 19.82 -20.56
N LYS A 357 8.08 19.30 -20.56
CA LYS A 357 9.07 19.61 -21.60
C LYS A 357 8.56 19.18 -22.97
N TYR A 358 8.10 17.93 -23.09
CA TYR A 358 7.52 17.43 -24.33
C TYR A 358 6.27 18.22 -24.75
N GLU A 359 5.39 18.57 -23.81
CA GLU A 359 4.21 19.39 -24.10
C GLU A 359 4.58 20.76 -24.69
N LYS A 360 5.61 21.42 -24.14
CA LYS A 360 6.12 22.70 -24.64
C LYS A 360 6.73 22.57 -26.03
N GLU A 361 7.56 21.56 -26.26
CA GLU A 361 8.15 21.28 -27.58
C GLU A 361 7.07 21.05 -28.64
N ARG A 362 6.01 20.32 -28.27
CA ARG A 362 4.85 20.09 -29.12
C ARG A 362 4.07 21.37 -29.45
N ASN A 363 3.79 22.20 -28.45
CA ASN A 363 3.04 23.43 -28.64
C ASN A 363 3.85 24.55 -29.32
N ALA A 364 5.19 24.51 -29.24
CA ALA A 364 6.07 25.50 -29.86
C ALA A 364 6.27 25.29 -31.39
N GLY A 365 5.55 24.34 -32.01
CA GLY A 365 5.63 24.09 -33.45
C GLY A 365 6.86 23.29 -33.88
N PHE A 366 7.68 22.80 -32.94
CA PHE A 366 8.75 21.84 -33.24
C PHE A 366 8.20 20.43 -33.52
N LEU A 367 6.98 20.13 -33.07
CA LEU A 367 6.19 18.96 -33.45
C LEU A 367 4.81 19.42 -33.93
N SER A 368 4.09 18.58 -34.70
CA SER A 368 2.77 18.94 -35.24
C SER A 368 1.79 19.32 -34.10
N PRO A 369 1.11 20.48 -34.16
CA PRO A 369 0.12 20.87 -33.15
C PRO A 369 -1.13 19.97 -33.16
N PHE A 370 -1.32 19.18 -34.22
CA PHE A 370 -2.32 18.10 -34.31
C PHE A 370 -1.78 16.76 -33.77
N GLY A 371 -0.66 16.81 -33.05
CA GLY A 371 0.06 15.65 -32.52
C GLY A 371 -0.80 14.81 -31.58
N TYR A 372 -0.93 13.55 -31.94
CA TYR A 372 -1.48 12.49 -31.13
C TYR A 372 -0.59 12.27 -29.88
N SER A 373 -1.19 12.05 -28.68
CA SER A 373 -0.57 11.71 -27.36
C SER A 373 -0.82 12.69 -26.19
N ALA A 374 -1.67 13.71 -26.35
CA ALA A 374 -2.03 14.61 -25.24
C ALA A 374 -2.55 13.87 -23.98
N ALA A 375 -3.27 12.76 -24.18
CA ALA A 375 -3.79 11.94 -23.09
C ALA A 375 -2.68 11.25 -22.27
N SER A 376 -1.62 10.72 -22.89
CA SER A 376 -0.53 10.06 -22.16
C SER A 376 0.34 11.09 -21.41
N VAL A 377 0.53 12.28 -21.99
CA VAL A 377 1.20 13.39 -21.30
C VAL A 377 0.43 13.82 -20.05
N ALA A 378 -0.88 14.05 -20.19
CA ALA A 378 -1.75 14.40 -19.07
C ALA A 378 -1.76 13.28 -18.01
N ALA A 379 -1.87 12.03 -18.42
CA ALA A 379 -1.86 10.87 -17.52
C ALA A 379 -0.58 10.81 -16.66
N ALA A 380 0.59 10.97 -17.27
CA ALA A 380 1.87 10.97 -16.56
C ALA A 380 1.98 12.14 -15.57
N ALA A 381 1.66 13.35 -16.02
CA ALA A 381 1.75 14.56 -15.19
C ALA A 381 0.73 14.56 -14.04
N ASP A 382 -0.52 14.20 -14.30
CA ASP A 382 -1.59 14.17 -13.31
C ASP A 382 -1.36 13.06 -12.28
N ALA A 383 -0.85 11.90 -12.69
CA ALA A 383 -0.53 10.80 -11.77
C ALA A 383 0.51 11.24 -10.73
N VAL A 384 1.64 11.81 -11.15
CA VAL A 384 2.70 12.21 -10.21
C VAL A 384 2.32 13.42 -9.37
N CYS A 385 1.51 14.35 -9.89
CA CYS A 385 0.94 15.44 -9.10
C CYS A 385 -0.03 14.92 -8.03
N SER A 386 -0.86 13.93 -8.37
CA SER A 386 -1.78 13.27 -7.44
C SER A 386 -1.01 12.55 -6.33
N MET A 387 0.01 11.75 -6.70
CA MET A 387 0.89 11.06 -5.73
C MET A 387 1.57 12.04 -4.78
N GLU A 388 2.05 13.18 -5.29
CA GLU A 388 2.66 14.22 -4.45
C GLU A 388 1.65 14.84 -3.49
N TRP A 389 0.43 15.15 -3.95
CA TRP A 389 -0.62 15.71 -3.10
C TRP A 389 -0.93 14.79 -1.91
N PHE A 390 -1.13 13.49 -2.15
CA PHE A 390 -1.41 12.54 -1.08
C PHE A 390 -0.21 12.29 -0.17
N TRP A 391 1.02 12.35 -0.70
CA TRP A 391 2.24 12.33 0.12
C TRP A 391 2.33 13.54 1.06
N LEU A 392 1.99 14.74 0.57
CA LEU A 392 1.96 15.96 1.39
C LEU A 392 0.85 15.91 2.44
N LEU A 393 -0.34 15.40 2.11
CA LEU A 393 -1.41 15.16 3.09
C LEU A 393 -0.98 14.17 4.16
N ALA A 394 -0.38 13.05 3.76
CA ALA A 394 0.18 12.07 4.67
C ALA A 394 1.21 12.72 5.60
N LEU A 395 2.17 13.47 5.06
CA LEU A 395 3.18 14.17 5.85
C LEU A 395 2.57 15.20 6.82
N LYS A 396 1.57 15.97 6.39
CA LYS A 396 0.82 16.92 7.24
C LYS A 396 0.12 16.22 8.40
N SER A 397 -0.49 15.05 8.16
CA SER A 397 -1.15 14.26 9.21
C SER A 397 -0.19 13.82 10.31
N GLN A 398 1.09 13.64 9.98
CA GLN A 398 2.11 13.17 10.93
C GLN A 398 2.71 14.28 11.81
N VAL A 399 2.53 15.56 11.43
CA VAL A 399 3.02 16.71 12.21
C VAL A 399 1.92 17.46 12.95
N SER A 400 0.66 17.10 12.69
CA SER A 400 -0.52 17.72 13.28
C SER A 400 -1.06 16.84 14.42
N ASN A 401 -0.96 17.32 15.67
CA ASN A 401 -1.44 16.59 16.86
C ASN A 401 -2.89 16.94 17.25
N GLU A 402 -3.68 17.48 16.33
CA GLU A 402 -5.02 18.03 16.64
C GLU A 402 -6.16 17.01 16.53
N GLY A 403 -5.87 15.76 16.13
CA GLY A 403 -6.88 14.70 15.96
C GLY A 403 -7.23 13.95 17.26
N LEU A 404 -8.41 13.32 17.26
CA LEU A 404 -8.90 12.45 18.36
C LEU A 404 -8.04 11.19 18.59
N TYR A 405 -7.26 10.81 17.59
CA TYR A 405 -6.37 9.67 17.59
C TYR A 405 -5.23 9.90 16.58
N SER A 406 -4.16 9.12 16.72
CA SER A 406 -3.01 9.18 15.81
C SER A 406 -3.36 8.57 14.45
N ILE A 407 -3.16 9.34 13.39
CA ILE A 407 -3.26 8.85 12.02
C ILE A 407 -1.97 8.14 11.63
N ARG A 408 -2.13 6.95 11.04
CA ARG A 408 -1.05 6.13 10.50
C ARG A 408 -1.27 5.93 9.00
N ILE A 409 -0.18 5.69 8.28
CA ILE A 409 -0.20 5.46 6.83
C ILE A 409 0.35 4.07 6.54
N TRP A 410 -0.39 3.30 5.75
CA TRP A 410 0.02 2.01 5.21
C TRP A 410 0.10 2.13 3.68
N ARG A 411 1.09 1.48 3.06
CA ARG A 411 1.18 1.43 1.60
C ARG A 411 0.64 0.10 1.09
N TRP A 412 -0.46 0.15 0.36
CA TRP A 412 -1.07 -1.01 -0.27
C TRP A 412 -0.94 -0.92 -1.79
N ARG A 413 -0.25 -1.90 -2.41
CA ARG A 413 0.00 -1.95 -3.86
C ARG A 413 0.52 -0.64 -4.45
N GLY A 414 1.39 0.05 -3.72
CA GLY A 414 1.97 1.34 -4.13
C GLY A 414 1.22 2.57 -3.62
N HIS A 415 -0.02 2.43 -3.15
CA HIS A 415 -0.89 3.54 -2.76
C HIS A 415 -0.93 3.80 -1.26
N LEU A 416 -0.91 5.06 -0.85
CA LEU A 416 -1.03 5.45 0.55
C LEU A 416 -2.47 5.35 1.07
N ILE A 417 -2.63 4.59 2.14
CA ILE A 417 -3.89 4.33 2.85
C ILE A 417 -3.80 4.89 4.25
N GLN A 418 -4.79 5.71 4.61
CA GLN A 418 -4.94 6.25 5.95
C GLN A 418 -5.67 5.25 6.87
N TYR A 419 -5.13 5.04 8.06
CA TYR A 419 -5.79 4.27 9.11
C TYR A 419 -5.47 4.81 10.50
N THR A 420 -6.16 4.32 11.51
CA THR A 420 -5.83 4.54 12.92
C THR A 420 -5.97 3.24 13.70
N VAL A 421 -5.35 3.20 14.87
CA VAL A 421 -5.51 2.11 15.84
C VAL A 421 -5.50 2.68 17.26
N VAL A 422 -6.46 2.25 18.07
CA VAL A 422 -6.66 2.66 19.46
C VAL A 422 -6.95 1.42 20.31
N GLY A 423 -6.41 1.38 21.52
CA GLY A 423 -6.31 0.16 22.34
C GLY A 423 -4.94 -0.48 22.20
N LEU A 424 -4.54 -1.28 23.19
CA LEU A 424 -3.25 -1.99 23.20
C LEU A 424 -3.42 -3.51 23.17
N GLU A 425 -4.50 -4.00 23.76
CA GLU A 425 -4.80 -5.43 23.94
C GLU A 425 -6.32 -5.65 23.84
N GLY A 426 -6.74 -6.91 23.73
CA GLY A 426 -8.14 -7.31 23.67
C GLY A 426 -8.59 -7.73 22.27
N PRO A 427 -9.90 -8.02 22.09
CA PRO A 427 -10.43 -8.44 20.80
C PRO A 427 -10.18 -7.41 19.70
N ALA A 428 -9.67 -7.87 18.55
CA ALA A 428 -9.42 -7.02 17.40
C ALA A 428 -10.70 -6.69 16.65
N ILE A 429 -10.97 -5.40 16.42
CA ILE A 429 -12.14 -4.88 15.73
C ILE A 429 -11.71 -3.97 14.59
N LEU A 430 -12.19 -4.21 13.37
CA LEU A 430 -11.92 -3.37 12.21
C LEU A 430 -13.20 -2.67 11.73
N LEU A 431 -13.19 -1.34 11.77
CA LEU A 431 -14.28 -0.46 11.34
C LEU A 431 -14.08 -0.02 9.89
N VAL A 432 -15.07 -0.31 9.04
CA VAL A 432 -15.06 -0.06 7.59
C VAL A 432 -16.21 0.88 7.22
N HIS A 433 -15.89 2.02 6.64
CA HIS A 433 -16.87 3.08 6.34
C HIS A 433 -17.70 2.81 5.06
N GLY A 434 -18.78 3.56 4.89
CA GLY A 434 -19.65 3.53 3.70
C GLY A 434 -19.13 4.40 2.54
N PHE A 435 -19.85 4.41 1.41
CA PHE A 435 -19.43 5.16 0.23
C PHE A 435 -19.45 6.68 0.52
N GLY A 436 -18.38 7.38 0.17
CA GLY A 436 -18.26 8.84 0.36
C GLY A 436 -17.92 9.26 1.80
N ALA A 437 -17.70 8.30 2.69
CA ALA A 437 -17.22 8.52 4.06
C ALA A 437 -15.72 8.23 4.17
N PHE A 438 -15.23 8.16 5.41
CA PHE A 438 -13.82 7.96 5.80
C PHE A 438 -13.77 7.48 7.26
N LEU A 439 -12.61 7.05 7.77
CA LEU A 439 -12.50 6.48 9.12
C LEU A 439 -12.99 7.44 10.21
N GLU A 440 -12.82 8.75 10.01
CA GLU A 440 -13.22 9.76 10.99
C GLU A 440 -14.75 9.89 11.13
N HIS A 441 -15.52 9.23 10.27
CA HIS A 441 -16.95 9.05 10.47
C HIS A 441 -17.28 8.18 11.69
N TYR A 442 -16.31 7.40 12.18
CA TYR A 442 -16.38 6.64 13.43
C TYR A 442 -15.84 7.41 14.66
N ARG A 443 -15.80 8.75 14.60
CA ARG A 443 -15.26 9.67 15.63
C ARG A 443 -15.71 9.40 17.07
N ASP A 444 -16.93 8.92 17.28
CA ASP A 444 -17.46 8.59 18.61
C ASP A 444 -17.47 7.08 18.91
N ASN A 445 -16.98 6.25 17.99
CA ASN A 445 -16.97 4.80 18.12
C ASN A 445 -15.57 4.28 18.47
N ILE A 446 -14.52 4.78 17.80
CA ILE A 446 -13.15 4.23 17.93
C ILE A 446 -12.67 4.24 19.39
N ASN A 447 -12.62 5.41 20.03
CA ASN A 447 -12.15 5.52 21.41
C ASN A 447 -13.11 4.84 22.39
N ALA A 448 -14.41 5.03 22.22
CA ALA A 448 -15.41 4.44 23.11
C ALA A 448 -15.38 2.90 23.11
N ILE A 449 -15.22 2.27 21.96
CA ILE A 449 -15.11 0.81 21.85
C ILE A 449 -13.76 0.34 22.44
N ALA A 450 -12.67 1.08 22.19
CA ALA A 450 -11.36 0.75 22.75
C ALA A 450 -11.33 0.85 24.29
N GLU A 451 -12.00 1.85 24.88
CA GLU A 451 -12.16 2.02 26.33
C GLU A 451 -12.87 0.83 27.00
N HIS A 452 -13.63 0.04 26.25
CA HIS A 452 -14.24 -1.21 26.72
C HIS A 452 -13.31 -2.44 26.63
N GLY A 453 -12.01 -2.23 26.45
CA GLY A 453 -11.00 -3.29 26.45
C GLY A 453 -10.86 -4.00 25.10
N ASN A 454 -11.12 -3.28 23.99
CA ASN A 454 -10.94 -3.80 22.64
C ASN A 454 -9.75 -3.10 21.95
N HIS A 455 -9.20 -3.76 20.94
CA HIS A 455 -8.19 -3.20 20.06
C HIS A 455 -8.87 -2.82 18.74
N VAL A 456 -8.95 -1.53 18.43
CA VAL A 456 -9.84 -1.00 17.39
C VAL A 456 -9.06 -0.33 16.28
N TRP A 457 -9.24 -0.81 15.05
CA TRP A 457 -8.73 -0.21 13.83
C TRP A 457 -9.86 0.49 13.08
N GLY A 458 -9.58 1.69 12.58
CA GLY A 458 -10.41 2.38 11.60
C GLY A 458 -9.61 2.61 10.33
N ILE A 459 -10.17 2.26 9.17
CA ILE A 459 -9.50 2.37 7.87
C ILE A 459 -10.26 3.28 6.92
N THR A 460 -9.56 4.16 6.21
CA THR A 460 -10.10 4.91 5.08
C THR A 460 -9.76 4.17 3.80
N LEU A 461 -10.76 3.60 3.13
CA LEU A 461 -10.59 2.77 1.93
C LEU A 461 -9.91 3.56 0.79
N LEU A 462 -9.20 2.84 -0.09
CA LEU A 462 -8.64 3.40 -1.32
C LEU A 462 -9.75 4.11 -2.11
N GLY A 463 -9.49 5.33 -2.58
CA GLY A 463 -10.49 6.16 -3.25
C GLY A 463 -11.23 7.15 -2.34
N PHE A 464 -11.09 7.07 -1.01
CA PHE A 464 -11.89 7.84 -0.06
C PHE A 464 -11.05 8.69 0.91
N GLY A 465 -11.70 9.63 1.60
CA GLY A 465 -11.08 10.48 2.63
C GLY A 465 -9.74 11.07 2.22
N GLN A 466 -8.71 10.85 3.03
CA GLN A 466 -7.33 11.26 2.72
C GLN A 466 -6.46 10.13 2.16
N SER A 467 -7.03 8.95 1.92
CA SER A 467 -6.35 7.87 1.17
C SER A 467 -6.23 8.25 -0.31
N GLU A 468 -5.22 7.69 -0.95
CA GLU A 468 -4.97 7.89 -2.38
C GLU A 468 -6.17 7.47 -3.24
N LYS A 469 -6.34 8.18 -4.35
CA LYS A 469 -7.43 7.96 -5.33
C LYS A 469 -6.83 7.73 -6.72
N PRO A 470 -6.08 6.63 -6.92
CA PRO A 470 -5.41 6.37 -8.19
C PRO A 470 -6.38 6.16 -9.36
N ASN A 471 -5.87 6.34 -10.58
CA ASN A 471 -6.60 6.09 -11.81
C ASN A 471 -6.63 4.57 -12.10
N ILE A 472 -7.52 3.85 -11.43
CA ILE A 472 -7.71 2.40 -11.57
C ILE A 472 -9.21 2.07 -11.73
N VAL A 473 -9.50 0.81 -12.05
CA VAL A 473 -10.87 0.28 -11.99
C VAL A 473 -11.15 -0.13 -10.54
N TYR A 474 -12.14 0.51 -9.93
CA TYR A 474 -12.57 0.19 -8.57
C TYR A 474 -13.70 -0.86 -8.60
N THR A 475 -13.53 -1.94 -7.84
CA THR A 475 -14.51 -3.03 -7.70
C THR A 475 -14.68 -3.41 -6.25
N GLU A 476 -15.82 -4.00 -5.91
CA GLU A 476 -16.08 -4.58 -4.58
C GLU A 476 -15.01 -5.61 -4.17
N LEU A 477 -14.48 -6.37 -5.14
CA LEU A 477 -13.43 -7.34 -4.89
C LEU A 477 -12.08 -6.66 -4.60
N LEU A 478 -11.76 -5.56 -5.28
CA LEU A 478 -10.57 -4.75 -4.97
C LEU A 478 -10.60 -4.26 -3.52
N TRP A 479 -11.74 -3.72 -3.05
CA TRP A 479 -11.87 -3.26 -1.66
C TRP A 479 -11.86 -4.43 -0.67
N ALA A 480 -12.42 -5.60 -1.02
CA ALA A 480 -12.33 -6.79 -0.19
C ALA A 480 -10.89 -7.32 -0.08
N GLU A 481 -10.13 -7.36 -1.18
CA GLU A 481 -8.70 -7.70 -1.18
C GLU A 481 -7.89 -6.71 -0.33
N MET A 482 -8.20 -5.42 -0.41
CA MET A 482 -7.57 -4.40 0.44
C MET A 482 -7.80 -4.69 1.92
N LEU A 483 -9.04 -5.02 2.32
CA LEU A 483 -9.37 -5.35 3.70
C LEU A 483 -8.68 -6.63 4.16
N ARG A 484 -8.64 -7.67 3.32
CA ARG A 484 -7.88 -8.89 3.56
C ARG A 484 -6.41 -8.58 3.84
N ASP A 485 -5.78 -7.83 2.93
CA ASP A 485 -4.36 -7.50 3.03
C ASP A 485 -4.09 -6.62 4.26
N PHE A 486 -5.00 -5.71 4.61
CA PHE A 486 -4.90 -4.92 5.83
C PHE A 486 -4.98 -5.78 7.10
N ILE A 487 -5.86 -6.78 7.15
CA ILE A 487 -5.95 -7.70 8.28
C ILE A 487 -4.66 -8.50 8.42
N ILE A 488 -4.10 -8.98 7.31
CA ILE A 488 -2.87 -9.79 7.30
C ILE A 488 -1.65 -8.94 7.69
N GLU A 489 -1.48 -7.78 7.06
CA GLU A 489 -0.24 -6.99 7.16
C GLU A 489 -0.22 -6.04 8.36
N VAL A 490 -1.36 -5.42 8.68
CA VAL A 490 -1.43 -4.33 9.67
C VAL A 490 -2.05 -4.80 10.99
N VAL A 491 -3.09 -5.63 10.93
CA VAL A 491 -3.73 -6.15 12.16
C VAL A 491 -2.96 -7.35 12.71
N GLY A 492 -2.62 -8.32 11.86
CA GLY A 492 -1.82 -9.49 12.24
C GLY A 492 -2.59 -10.57 13.02
N GLU A 493 -3.92 -10.44 13.16
CA GLU A 493 -4.78 -11.41 13.85
C GLU A 493 -6.23 -11.38 13.28
N PRO A 494 -7.03 -12.46 13.44
CA PRO A 494 -8.44 -12.46 13.01
C PRO A 494 -9.29 -11.41 13.75
N VAL A 495 -10.20 -10.75 13.01
CA VAL A 495 -10.92 -9.57 13.52
C VAL A 495 -12.44 -9.75 13.57
N HIS A 496 -13.09 -8.98 14.44
CA HIS A 496 -14.50 -8.64 14.29
C HIS A 496 -14.64 -7.51 13.26
N LEU A 497 -15.27 -7.81 12.12
CA LEU A 497 -15.49 -6.84 11.06
C LEU A 497 -16.77 -6.04 11.31
N VAL A 498 -16.68 -4.71 11.21
CA VAL A 498 -17.83 -3.81 11.34
C VAL A 498 -17.92 -2.94 10.10
N GLY A 499 -19.01 -3.05 9.35
CA GLY A 499 -19.18 -2.32 8.10
C GLY A 499 -20.48 -1.52 8.05
N ASN A 500 -20.40 -0.25 7.62
CA ASN A 500 -21.58 0.57 7.31
C ASN A 500 -21.85 0.63 5.81
N SER A 501 -23.12 0.53 5.41
CA SER A 501 -23.53 0.72 4.01
C SER A 501 -22.73 -0.20 3.07
N ILE A 502 -22.11 0.33 2.02
CA ILE A 502 -21.25 -0.46 1.11
C ILE A 502 -20.08 -1.15 1.83
N GLY A 503 -19.55 -0.56 2.91
CA GLY A 503 -18.51 -1.19 3.73
C GLY A 503 -18.99 -2.50 4.36
N GLY A 504 -20.29 -2.59 4.68
CA GLY A 504 -20.96 -3.82 5.12
C GLY A 504 -20.92 -4.94 4.06
N TYR A 505 -21.07 -4.56 2.79
CA TYR A 505 -20.98 -5.51 1.68
C TYR A 505 -19.54 -6.01 1.48
N PHE A 506 -18.54 -5.12 1.56
CA PHE A 506 -17.13 -5.51 1.44
C PHE A 506 -16.69 -6.46 2.55
N VAL A 507 -17.07 -6.19 3.80
CA VAL A 507 -16.74 -7.12 4.91
C VAL A 507 -17.46 -8.46 4.79
N SER A 508 -18.64 -8.50 4.16
CA SER A 508 -19.35 -9.75 3.87
C SER A 508 -18.62 -10.58 2.81
N ILE A 509 -18.03 -9.94 1.79
CA ILE A 509 -17.14 -10.61 0.82
C ILE A 509 -15.91 -11.18 1.55
N VAL A 510 -15.29 -10.42 2.45
CA VAL A 510 -14.13 -10.90 3.21
C VAL A 510 -14.48 -12.12 4.06
N ALA A 511 -15.61 -12.08 4.77
CA ALA A 511 -16.07 -13.21 5.58
C ALA A 511 -16.36 -14.46 4.74
N SER A 512 -16.90 -14.28 3.53
CA SER A 512 -17.20 -15.38 2.60
C SER A 512 -15.93 -16.00 2.00
N LEU A 513 -14.99 -15.17 1.51
CA LEU A 513 -13.81 -15.64 0.79
C LEU A 513 -12.64 -16.04 1.72
N TRP A 514 -12.50 -15.37 2.86
CA TRP A 514 -11.42 -15.58 3.82
C TRP A 514 -11.95 -15.71 5.27
N PRO A 515 -12.81 -16.70 5.56
CA PRO A 515 -13.47 -16.86 6.87
C PRO A 515 -12.48 -17.01 8.03
N SER A 516 -11.26 -17.49 7.79
CA SER A 516 -10.21 -17.63 8.82
C SER A 516 -9.70 -16.29 9.37
N LEU A 517 -9.90 -15.18 8.64
CA LEU A 517 -9.52 -13.84 9.06
C LEU A 517 -10.63 -13.15 9.89
N VAL A 518 -11.81 -13.79 10.03
CA VAL A 518 -13.00 -13.12 10.56
C VAL A 518 -13.60 -13.89 11.74
N LYS A 519 -13.67 -13.23 12.91
CA LYS A 519 -14.29 -13.75 14.13
C LYS A 519 -15.81 -13.56 14.14
N SER A 520 -16.28 -12.39 13.72
CA SER A 520 -17.70 -12.10 13.48
C SER A 520 -17.87 -10.91 12.53
N VAL A 521 -19.09 -10.71 12.02
CA VAL A 521 -19.44 -9.57 11.17
C VAL A 521 -20.58 -8.76 11.79
N ILE A 522 -20.44 -7.43 11.83
CA ILE A 522 -21.48 -6.49 12.26
C ILE A 522 -21.82 -5.59 11.06
N LEU A 523 -23.06 -5.67 10.59
CA LEU A 523 -23.55 -4.96 9.41
C LEU A 523 -24.48 -3.82 9.83
N MET A 524 -24.09 -2.58 9.54
CA MET A 524 -24.85 -1.37 9.89
C MET A 524 -25.47 -0.76 8.63
N ASN A 525 -26.79 -0.85 8.46
CA ASN A 525 -27.49 -0.36 7.27
C ASN A 525 -26.79 -0.79 5.97
N THR A 526 -26.35 -2.05 5.89
CA THR A 526 -25.48 -2.57 4.83
C THR A 526 -26.10 -2.42 3.43
N ALA A 527 -25.26 -2.27 2.40
CA ALA A 527 -25.64 -2.48 1.02
C ALA A 527 -25.78 -3.99 0.69
N GLY A 528 -26.11 -4.31 -0.55
CA GLY A 528 -26.31 -5.68 -1.03
C GLY A 528 -27.78 -6.09 -1.02
N ASN A 529 -28.16 -6.82 -2.08
CA ASN A 529 -29.49 -7.38 -2.25
C ASN A 529 -29.59 -8.75 -1.58
N VAL A 530 -30.81 -9.16 -1.25
CA VAL A 530 -31.12 -10.55 -0.89
C VAL A 530 -31.94 -11.12 -2.03
N ILE A 531 -31.42 -12.16 -2.68
CA ILE A 531 -32.06 -12.76 -3.87
C ILE A 531 -32.39 -14.21 -3.53
N PRO A 532 -33.68 -14.59 -3.46
CA PRO A 532 -34.10 -15.98 -3.30
C PRO A 532 -33.63 -16.83 -4.48
N GLU A 533 -33.16 -18.05 -4.22
CA GLU A 533 -32.77 -19.04 -5.26
C GLU A 533 -31.72 -18.53 -6.25
N PHE A 534 -30.68 -17.85 -5.75
CA PHE A 534 -29.59 -17.37 -6.60
C PHE A 534 -28.83 -18.52 -7.27
N SER A 535 -28.90 -18.61 -8.60
CA SER A 535 -28.08 -19.51 -9.41
C SER A 535 -26.81 -18.80 -9.91
N SER A 536 -25.64 -19.41 -9.72
CA SER A 536 -24.29 -18.83 -9.92
C SER A 536 -23.89 -18.47 -11.38
N HIS A 537 -24.84 -18.38 -12.32
CA HIS A 537 -24.57 -18.28 -13.76
C HIS A 537 -24.29 -16.87 -14.31
N ARG A 538 -24.23 -15.83 -13.46
CA ARG A 538 -24.10 -14.43 -13.91
C ARG A 538 -22.98 -13.66 -13.20
N PHE A 539 -21.74 -14.13 -13.31
CA PHE A 539 -20.58 -13.29 -13.02
C PHE A 539 -19.88 -12.92 -14.33
N THR A 540 -20.03 -11.68 -14.77
CA THR A 540 -19.30 -11.15 -15.95
C THR A 540 -18.06 -10.40 -15.48
N SER A 541 -16.87 -10.90 -15.85
CA SER A 541 -15.59 -10.33 -15.42
C SER A 541 -15.15 -9.08 -16.20
N GLU A 542 -15.76 -8.78 -17.35
CA GLU A 542 -15.37 -7.61 -18.15
C GLU A 542 -16.18 -6.38 -17.74
N ARG A 543 -15.60 -5.56 -16.85
CA ARG A 543 -16.15 -4.26 -16.48
C ARG A 543 -15.37 -3.16 -17.19
N GLN A 544 -15.77 -2.86 -18.42
CA GLN A 544 -15.35 -1.61 -19.05
C GLN A 544 -16.33 -0.50 -18.69
N THR A 545 -15.80 0.60 -18.16
CA THR A 545 -16.64 1.73 -17.81
C THR A 545 -16.96 2.55 -19.07
N SER A 546 -18.25 2.72 -19.34
CA SER A 546 -18.75 3.40 -20.55
C SER A 546 -18.55 4.91 -20.45
N ALA A 547 -18.50 5.61 -21.60
CA ALA A 547 -18.47 7.08 -21.63
C ALA A 547 -19.67 7.70 -20.89
N ALA A 548 -20.83 7.02 -20.89
CA ALA A 548 -22.01 7.43 -20.14
C ALA A 548 -21.77 7.38 -18.62
N ALA A 549 -21.09 6.35 -18.10
CA ALA A 549 -20.72 6.25 -16.70
C ALA A 549 -19.80 7.41 -16.27
N ARG A 550 -18.84 7.80 -17.11
CA ARG A 550 -17.94 8.94 -16.86
C ARG A 550 -18.70 10.26 -16.77
N LEU A 551 -19.59 10.52 -17.73
CA LEU A 551 -20.45 11.71 -17.71
C LEU A 551 -21.39 11.71 -16.49
N GLY A 552 -21.97 10.55 -16.18
CA GLY A 552 -22.79 10.35 -14.99
C GLY A 552 -22.04 10.69 -13.69
N ALA A 553 -20.80 10.22 -13.56
CA ALA A 553 -19.94 10.51 -12.40
C ALA A 553 -19.62 12.01 -12.27
N GLN A 554 -19.36 12.70 -13.38
CA GLN A 554 -19.12 14.15 -13.37
C GLN A 554 -20.36 14.94 -12.95
N LEU A 555 -21.53 14.59 -13.49
CA LEU A 555 -22.81 15.22 -13.13
C LEU A 555 -23.17 14.93 -11.67
N LEU A 556 -22.96 13.70 -11.21
CA LEU A 556 -23.17 13.31 -9.82
C LEU A 556 -22.26 14.10 -8.87
N LEU A 557 -20.96 14.20 -9.19
CA LEU A 557 -20.02 14.99 -8.38
C LEU A 557 -20.45 16.45 -8.29
N PHE A 558 -20.87 17.03 -9.41
CA PHE A 558 -21.37 18.41 -9.46
C PHE A 558 -22.63 18.58 -8.59
N TYR A 559 -23.61 17.69 -8.73
CA TYR A 559 -24.82 17.69 -7.92
C TYR A 559 -24.51 17.55 -6.42
N LEU A 560 -23.64 16.61 -6.04
CA LEU A 560 -23.27 16.36 -4.65
C LEU A 560 -22.58 17.58 -4.05
N ARG A 561 -21.62 18.21 -4.74
CA ARG A 561 -20.95 19.44 -4.23
C ARG A 561 -21.94 20.57 -3.93
N LEU A 562 -22.99 20.72 -4.74
CA LEU A 562 -24.01 21.76 -4.52
C LEU A 562 -24.99 21.41 -3.40
N ASN A 563 -25.29 20.12 -3.20
CA ASN A 563 -26.38 19.68 -2.31
C ASN A 563 -25.92 18.91 -1.07
N ILE A 564 -24.61 18.73 -0.85
CA ILE A 564 -24.06 17.84 0.18
C ILE A 564 -24.62 18.06 1.57
N ARG A 565 -24.83 19.33 1.97
CA ARG A 565 -25.42 19.68 3.27
C ARG A 565 -26.82 19.12 3.42
N ASN A 566 -27.66 19.24 2.39
CA ASN A 566 -29.04 18.76 2.42
C ASN A 566 -29.07 17.24 2.31
N THR A 567 -28.30 16.67 1.37
CA THR A 567 -28.20 15.21 1.18
C THR A 567 -27.71 14.52 2.44
N LEU A 568 -26.66 15.03 3.08
CA LEU A 568 -26.12 14.46 4.31
C LEU A 568 -27.13 14.56 5.44
N LYS A 569 -27.76 15.73 5.67
CA LYS A 569 -28.77 15.88 6.73
C LYS A 569 -29.94 14.91 6.59
N ASN A 570 -30.35 14.58 5.37
CA ASN A 570 -31.40 13.59 5.13
C ASN A 570 -31.02 12.19 5.65
N PHE A 571 -29.72 11.84 5.69
CA PHE A 571 -29.24 10.58 6.24
C PHE A 571 -29.32 10.50 7.78
N TYR A 572 -29.60 11.62 8.46
CA TYR A 572 -29.68 11.75 9.93
C TYR A 572 -31.07 12.30 10.36
N PRO A 573 -32.15 11.55 10.15
CA PRO A 573 -33.51 12.00 10.44
C PRO A 573 -33.85 12.08 11.93
N THR A 574 -33.08 11.42 12.80
CA THR A 574 -33.30 11.38 14.25
C THR A 574 -32.46 12.41 15.00
N LYS A 575 -31.20 12.61 14.59
CA LYS A 575 -30.28 13.61 15.15
C LYS A 575 -29.54 14.34 14.04
N THR A 576 -30.26 15.22 13.35
CA THR A 576 -29.73 15.99 12.21
C THR A 576 -28.53 16.88 12.54
N ASN A 577 -28.35 17.25 13.81
CA ASN A 577 -27.18 18.02 14.27
C ASN A 577 -25.86 17.24 14.18
N ARG A 578 -25.89 15.91 14.00
CA ARG A 578 -24.72 15.07 13.77
C ARG A 578 -24.12 15.23 12.37
N ALA A 579 -24.96 15.55 11.38
CA ALA A 579 -24.53 16.07 10.09
C ALA A 579 -24.05 17.53 10.24
N ASP A 580 -22.99 17.70 11.04
CA ASP A 580 -22.40 18.98 11.41
C ASP A 580 -21.51 19.58 10.32
N ASP A 581 -21.08 20.82 10.54
CA ASP A 581 -20.27 21.54 9.56
C ASP A 581 -18.91 20.90 9.34
N TRP A 582 -18.32 20.28 10.37
CA TRP A 582 -17.03 19.60 10.20
C TRP A 582 -17.15 18.42 9.23
N LEU A 583 -18.15 17.54 9.41
CA LEU A 583 -18.37 16.38 8.55
C LEU A 583 -18.69 16.80 7.11
N ILE A 584 -19.56 17.82 6.96
CA ILE A 584 -19.90 18.39 5.65
C ILE A 584 -18.66 18.95 4.94
N ASN A 585 -17.84 19.71 5.67
CA ASN A 585 -16.65 20.34 5.11
C ASN A 585 -15.58 19.31 4.73
N GLU A 586 -15.41 18.25 5.51
CA GLU A 586 -14.45 17.19 5.20
C GLU A 586 -14.89 16.36 3.98
N MET A 587 -16.18 16.03 3.86
CA MET A 587 -16.70 15.40 2.65
C MET A 587 -16.57 16.32 1.42
N LEU A 588 -16.81 17.62 1.58
CA LEU A 588 -16.58 18.60 0.52
C LEU A 588 -15.09 18.67 0.12
N ARG A 589 -14.17 18.70 1.09
CA ARG A 589 -12.72 18.69 0.85
C ARG A 589 -12.32 17.47 0.02
N ALA A 590 -12.71 16.27 0.47
CA ALA A 590 -12.44 15.02 -0.22
C ALA A 590 -13.04 15.01 -1.65
N SER A 591 -14.19 15.68 -1.84
CA SER A 591 -14.81 15.81 -3.15
C SER A 591 -13.96 16.60 -4.16
N TYR A 592 -12.96 17.37 -3.73
CA TYR A 592 -12.07 18.15 -4.59
C TYR A 592 -10.71 17.48 -4.84
N ASP A 593 -10.43 16.34 -4.20
CA ASP A 593 -9.18 15.61 -4.41
C ASP A 593 -9.06 15.08 -5.85
N PRO A 594 -7.83 14.97 -6.38
CA PRO A 594 -7.60 14.33 -7.67
C PRO A 594 -8.10 12.88 -7.62
N GLY A 595 -8.67 12.39 -8.73
CA GLY A 595 -9.15 11.00 -8.85
C GLY A 595 -10.56 10.72 -8.33
N VAL A 596 -11.21 11.66 -7.63
CA VAL A 596 -12.56 11.45 -7.07
C VAL A 596 -13.62 11.06 -8.11
N THR A 597 -13.53 11.59 -9.33
CA THR A 597 -14.45 11.24 -10.42
C THR A 597 -14.32 9.78 -10.84
N VAL A 598 -13.11 9.21 -10.75
CA VAL A 598 -12.83 7.80 -11.05
C VAL A 598 -13.50 6.91 -10.02
N VAL A 599 -13.45 7.32 -8.75
CA VAL A 599 -14.11 6.59 -7.65
C VAL A 599 -15.63 6.67 -7.81
N LEU A 600 -16.19 7.83 -8.18
CA LEU A 600 -17.64 7.97 -8.41
C LEU A 600 -18.15 7.19 -9.62
N GLU A 601 -17.31 7.00 -10.64
CA GLU A 601 -17.62 6.14 -11.79
C GLU A 601 -17.94 4.70 -11.36
N SER A 602 -17.29 4.22 -10.28
CA SER A 602 -17.55 2.88 -9.74
C SER A 602 -19.01 2.67 -9.31
N ILE A 603 -19.76 3.74 -8.98
CA ILE A 603 -21.18 3.64 -8.64
C ILE A 603 -21.99 3.05 -9.81
N PHE A 604 -21.61 3.39 -11.04
CA PHE A 604 -22.31 2.96 -12.24
C PHE A 604 -21.87 1.57 -12.72
N SER A 605 -20.74 1.07 -12.21
CA SER A 605 -20.21 -0.27 -12.51
C SER A 605 -20.25 -1.20 -11.30
N PHE A 606 -20.81 -0.77 -10.17
CA PHE A 606 -20.96 -1.61 -8.99
C PHE A 606 -21.87 -2.76 -9.31
N ASP A 607 -21.32 -3.95 -9.13
CA ASP A 607 -22.01 -5.18 -9.38
C ASP A 607 -22.28 -5.83 -8.03
N LEU A 608 -23.35 -5.37 -7.36
CA LEU A 608 -23.88 -6.01 -6.15
C LEU A 608 -24.64 -7.31 -6.49
N SER A 609 -24.18 -8.02 -7.52
CA SER A 609 -24.83 -9.20 -8.07
C SER A 609 -24.66 -10.42 -7.20
N ILE A 610 -23.65 -10.46 -6.32
CA ILE A 610 -23.53 -11.53 -5.33
C ILE A 610 -24.47 -11.19 -4.18
N PRO A 611 -25.53 -11.96 -3.93
CA PRO A 611 -26.50 -11.62 -2.91
C PRO A 611 -25.91 -11.76 -1.51
N LEU A 612 -26.39 -10.93 -0.59
CA LEU A 612 -25.93 -10.94 0.81
C LEU A 612 -26.24 -12.29 1.48
N ASN A 613 -27.37 -12.92 1.17
CA ASN A 613 -27.68 -14.26 1.68
C ASN A 613 -26.70 -15.34 1.20
N TYR A 614 -26.11 -15.19 0.02
CA TYR A 614 -25.05 -16.09 -0.46
C TYR A 614 -23.72 -15.80 0.25
N LEU A 615 -23.37 -14.53 0.42
CA LEU A 615 -22.13 -14.15 1.11
C LEU A 615 -22.09 -14.57 2.58
N LEU A 616 -23.27 -14.62 3.23
CA LEU A 616 -23.39 -14.96 4.65
C LEU A 616 -23.70 -16.45 4.90
N GLU A 617 -23.86 -17.24 3.84
CA GLU A 617 -24.20 -18.67 3.94
C GLU A 617 -23.17 -19.43 4.78
N GLY A 618 -23.61 -20.11 5.83
CA GLY A 618 -22.77 -20.86 6.75
C GLY A 618 -21.99 -20.01 7.77
N TYR A 619 -22.21 -18.69 7.81
CA TYR A 619 -21.59 -17.76 8.75
C TYR A 619 -22.62 -17.02 9.63
N GLU A 620 -23.91 -17.31 9.49
CA GLU A 620 -25.04 -16.53 9.99
C GLU A 620 -25.03 -16.34 11.51
N GLU A 621 -24.65 -17.37 12.28
CA GLU A 621 -24.60 -17.33 13.75
C GLU A 621 -23.56 -16.33 14.30
N LYS A 622 -22.64 -15.88 13.44
CA LYS A 622 -21.59 -14.90 13.73
C LYS A 622 -21.88 -13.54 13.09
N VAL A 623 -23.11 -13.29 12.65
CA VAL A 623 -23.51 -12.03 12.04
C VAL A 623 -24.52 -11.28 12.90
N LEU A 624 -24.23 -10.00 13.13
CA LEU A 624 -25.14 -9.04 13.75
C LEU A 624 -25.55 -7.97 12.75
N ILE A 625 -26.85 -7.81 12.53
CA ILE A 625 -27.44 -6.73 11.74
C ILE A 625 -27.90 -5.61 12.69
N LEU A 626 -27.36 -4.41 12.51
CA LEU A 626 -27.84 -3.18 13.14
C LEU A 626 -28.54 -2.33 12.07
N GLN A 627 -29.87 -2.25 12.15
CA GLN A 627 -30.66 -1.54 11.15
C GLN A 627 -31.26 -0.26 11.73
N GLY A 628 -30.85 0.89 11.20
CA GLY A 628 -31.55 2.15 11.39
C GLY A 628 -32.89 2.11 10.65
N MET A 629 -34.00 2.18 11.40
CA MET A 629 -35.35 1.99 10.86
C MET A 629 -35.92 3.20 10.13
N LYS A 630 -35.23 4.34 10.17
CA LYS A 630 -35.57 5.58 9.46
C LYS A 630 -34.62 5.83 8.28
N ASP A 631 -33.93 4.80 7.78
CA ASP A 631 -33.03 4.93 6.63
C ASP A 631 -33.78 5.49 5.40
N PRO A 632 -33.38 6.66 4.86
CA PRO A 632 -34.03 7.24 3.68
C PRO A 632 -33.64 6.54 2.37
N LEU A 633 -32.58 5.73 2.35
CA LEU A 633 -32.07 5.08 1.14
C LEU A 633 -32.70 3.71 0.87
N LEU A 634 -33.12 3.01 1.92
CA LEU A 634 -33.62 1.64 1.84
C LEU A 634 -34.87 1.47 2.69
N ASP A 635 -35.86 0.72 2.18
CA ASP A 635 -36.97 0.27 3.01
C ASP A 635 -36.45 -0.76 4.02
N SER A 636 -36.19 -0.26 5.23
CA SER A 636 -35.63 -1.04 6.33
C SER A 636 -36.54 -2.19 6.75
N LYS A 637 -37.87 -2.01 6.68
CA LYS A 637 -38.83 -3.05 7.09
C LYS A 637 -38.84 -4.17 6.06
N ALA A 638 -38.93 -3.83 4.77
CA ALA A 638 -38.88 -4.82 3.69
C ALA A 638 -37.54 -5.59 3.72
N LYS A 639 -36.42 -4.88 3.86
CA LYS A 639 -35.10 -5.50 3.93
C LYS A 639 -34.96 -6.49 5.09
N LEU A 640 -35.39 -6.12 6.29
CA LEU A 640 -35.35 -7.02 7.45
C LEU A 640 -36.29 -8.21 7.30
N ALA A 641 -37.45 -8.05 6.67
CA ALA A 641 -38.36 -9.15 6.41
C ALA A 641 -37.70 -10.21 5.52
N ILE A 642 -37.11 -9.78 4.40
CA ILE A 642 -36.43 -10.67 3.44
C ILE A 642 -35.21 -11.34 4.10
N LEU A 643 -34.43 -10.61 4.91
CA LEU A 643 -33.29 -11.19 5.65
C LEU A 643 -33.74 -12.26 6.66
N LYS A 644 -34.82 -12.01 7.40
CA LYS A 644 -35.37 -12.99 8.37
C LYS A 644 -35.90 -14.23 7.68
N GLU A 645 -36.43 -14.09 6.46
CA GLU A 645 -36.96 -15.18 5.66
C GLU A 645 -35.85 -16.07 5.07
N HIS A 646 -34.76 -15.48 4.58
CA HIS A 646 -33.74 -16.20 3.81
C HIS A 646 -32.42 -16.46 4.53
N CYS A 647 -32.19 -15.87 5.70
CA CYS A 647 -30.97 -16.06 6.49
C CYS A 647 -31.32 -16.46 7.93
N THR A 648 -31.36 -17.75 8.22
CA THR A 648 -31.64 -18.26 9.57
C THR A 648 -30.41 -18.12 10.47
N GLY A 649 -30.57 -17.65 11.70
CA GLY A 649 -29.48 -17.54 12.68
C GLY A 649 -28.86 -16.14 12.85
N LEU A 650 -29.27 -15.16 12.04
CA LEU A 650 -28.81 -13.78 12.18
C LEU A 650 -29.29 -13.13 13.49
N ALA A 651 -28.39 -12.47 14.21
CA ALA A 651 -28.78 -11.56 15.27
C ALA A 651 -29.21 -10.22 14.66
N ILE A 652 -30.39 -9.71 14.98
CA ILE A 652 -30.91 -8.44 14.45
C ILE A 652 -31.21 -7.48 15.61
N ARG A 653 -30.81 -6.22 15.45
CA ARG A 653 -31.16 -5.10 16.33
C ARG A 653 -31.65 -3.92 15.50
N GLU A 654 -32.83 -3.46 15.84
CA GLU A 654 -33.46 -2.29 15.23
C GLU A 654 -33.09 -1.04 16.04
N LEU A 655 -32.75 0.04 15.34
CA LEU A 655 -32.37 1.31 15.92
C LEU A 655 -33.27 2.42 15.39
N ASP A 656 -33.63 3.35 16.27
CA ASP A 656 -34.30 4.59 15.87
C ASP A 656 -33.29 5.56 15.26
N ALA A 657 -32.76 5.23 14.08
CA ALA A 657 -31.71 5.96 13.37
C ALA A 657 -31.94 5.89 11.85
N GLY A 658 -31.29 6.78 11.10
CA GLY A 658 -31.22 6.78 9.65
C GLY A 658 -30.11 5.89 9.11
N HIS A 659 -29.43 6.36 8.07
CA HIS A 659 -28.47 5.55 7.30
C HIS A 659 -27.12 5.34 8.03
N CYS A 660 -26.76 6.27 8.93
CA CYS A 660 -25.48 6.26 9.64
C CYS A 660 -25.69 6.07 11.15
N PRO A 661 -26.21 4.92 11.62
CA PRO A 661 -26.55 4.72 13.03
C PRO A 661 -25.34 4.86 13.96
N HIS A 662 -24.14 4.50 13.48
CA HIS A 662 -22.89 4.59 14.23
C HIS A 662 -22.53 6.03 14.61
N ASP A 663 -22.82 7.02 13.77
CA ASP A 663 -22.57 8.45 14.06
C ASP A 663 -23.82 9.14 14.62
N GLU A 664 -25.03 8.68 14.29
CA GLU A 664 -26.28 9.29 14.76
C GLU A 664 -26.64 8.87 16.21
N GLN A 665 -26.41 7.61 16.56
CA GLN A 665 -26.64 7.05 17.90
C GLN A 665 -25.42 6.27 18.43
N PRO A 666 -24.24 6.91 18.53
CA PRO A 666 -22.98 6.22 18.82
C PRO A 666 -23.02 5.46 20.14
N GLN A 667 -23.61 6.02 21.20
CA GLN A 667 -23.65 5.37 22.52
C GLN A 667 -24.36 4.01 22.47
N LYS A 668 -25.50 3.93 21.78
CA LYS A 668 -26.25 2.68 21.65
C LYS A 668 -25.52 1.68 20.77
N VAL A 669 -24.98 2.15 19.64
CA VAL A 669 -24.22 1.30 18.73
C VAL A 669 -22.99 0.72 19.43
N ASN A 670 -22.20 1.54 20.13
CA ASN A 670 -21.01 1.10 20.84
C ASN A 670 -21.33 0.04 21.90
N SER A 671 -22.39 0.23 22.69
CA SER A 671 -22.84 -0.77 23.69
C SER A 671 -23.14 -2.10 23.02
N ILE A 672 -23.96 -2.08 21.96
CA ILE A 672 -24.36 -3.30 21.25
C ILE A 672 -23.16 -4.00 20.61
N VAL A 673 -22.23 -3.24 20.02
CA VAL A 673 -20.99 -3.78 19.43
C VAL A 673 -20.14 -4.46 20.50
N CYS A 674 -19.89 -3.81 21.63
CA CYS A 674 -19.08 -4.37 22.71
C CYS A 674 -19.73 -5.61 23.32
N GLU A 675 -21.03 -5.58 23.59
CA GLU A 675 -21.79 -6.74 24.09
C GLU A 675 -21.70 -7.94 23.13
N TRP A 676 -21.82 -7.68 21.83
CA TRP A 676 -21.70 -8.71 20.80
C TRP A 676 -20.31 -9.34 20.76
N VAL A 677 -19.26 -8.50 20.72
CA VAL A 677 -17.86 -8.97 20.70
C VAL A 677 -17.58 -9.85 21.92
N VAL A 678 -17.96 -9.41 23.11
CA VAL A 678 -17.81 -10.20 24.34
C VAL A 678 -18.56 -11.53 24.25
N ALA A 679 -19.78 -11.54 23.71
CA ALA A 679 -20.56 -12.77 23.56
C ALA A 679 -19.91 -13.76 22.58
N VAL A 680 -19.37 -13.28 21.44
CA VAL A 680 -18.69 -14.13 20.46
C VAL A 680 -17.37 -14.67 21.01
N GLU A 681 -16.55 -13.82 21.64
CA GLU A 681 -15.25 -14.25 22.21
C GLU A 681 -15.43 -15.30 23.31
N ARG A 682 -16.48 -15.20 24.13
CA ARG A 682 -16.85 -16.25 25.10
C ARG A 682 -17.19 -17.59 24.44
N LYS A 683 -17.86 -17.57 23.29
CA LYS A 683 -18.17 -18.80 22.53
C LYS A 683 -16.92 -19.40 21.88
N LEU A 684 -16.07 -18.57 21.29
CA LEU A 684 -14.82 -19.01 20.66
C LEU A 684 -13.86 -19.65 21.68
N THR A 685 -13.72 -19.02 22.84
CA THR A 685 -12.91 -19.58 23.94
C THR A 685 -13.48 -20.90 24.46
N ALA A 686 -14.79 -21.01 24.66
CA ALA A 686 -15.42 -22.26 25.09
C ALA A 686 -15.17 -23.43 24.12
N ASN A 687 -15.27 -23.18 22.81
CA ASN A 687 -15.02 -24.19 21.77
C ASN A 687 -13.54 -24.59 21.63
N SER A 688 -12.61 -23.80 22.18
CA SER A 688 -11.17 -24.11 22.14
C SER A 688 -10.73 -25.07 23.25
N TYR A 689 -11.56 -25.26 24.28
CA TYR A 689 -11.31 -26.15 25.43
C TYR A 689 -12.10 -27.47 25.36
N SER A 690 -12.98 -27.61 24.37
CA SER A 690 -13.74 -28.83 24.03
C SER A 690 -13.08 -29.55 22.87
#